data_AF-A0AAE1ZJM8-F1
#
_entry.id   AF-A0AAE1ZJM8-F1
#
_cell.length_a   1.000
_cell.length_b   1.000
_cell.length_c   1.000
_cell.angle_alpha   90.00
_cell.angle_beta   90.00
_cell.angle_gamma   90.00
#
_symmetry.space_group_name_H-M   'P 1'
#
loop_
_entity.id
_entity.type
_entity.pdbx_description
1 polymer ?
#
loop_
_entity_poly.entity_id
_entity_poly.type
_entity_poly.pdbx_seq_one_letter_code
_entity_poly.pdbx_strand_id
1 'polypeptide(L)'
;MRFVALVSGGKDSIFNIMECIAHGHTLVALVNLCPPRCNDGKSLEIDSFMYQSVGSEAIGFISSALKVPLYQMELHKVCQCKRILYRECADDEVEELYKILSRVLSEIPDIAGVSSGAILSDYQRYRVENVTFRLGLRSLCFLWQRCQQELLEDIISAGIEAIIIKIASFGLTVENFLGFRLSDVTSKLCQLSTPPWSLNVCGEGGEFETITLDCPIFHSRIQLTSEPEIVIHSKDPFSPTAYLCLTNLQLEAKPLNEICQTAEQLLSLKRKCINENDSLHKRPPFISPFERLQGIQVKTFEEIKNDLYNVTLHERNIGGSSDRHYQICNKTNQKSINDIARPIGNGVWITSNYYGISNRLDKIRVATENAFSQMRNVLDSKEIKPHQIVQFIVVLSHPLSSDVFSSFNQAYTYELNSWLDKVKIDHPNLMTGYMDSYMPTRVCICMNSPPNDVIHCSEEAFTISLSAILYFGDINICEWINSLHGLYVQSISHWAPANIGPYSQAIAVPISNIQSDNCSTSCATHYFTFYSGQIGLIPELEALPAETGHFSNHFDALQAESWLSLRHCHRVMKYMSSTELWMNLFLGICYATDESSLSYARNCFHQAVCLQTLDITDTYGNTCHCNKCVVWLIVTNLPKNASVEWQWITGPSTALITSMNTALNDKSIIPTNTFMLFYRHDDNNQLNKQNLSVLLKHYRGFILPVVKFADPSTTAVIISVQSEKQSQ
;
A
#
# COMPACT_ATOMS: atom_id res chain seq x y z
N MET A 1 7.41 2.67 -20.27
CA MET A 1 6.40 3.65 -20.75
C MET A 1 7.07 4.96 -21.16
N ARG A 2 6.45 5.83 -21.96
CA ARG A 2 6.89 7.23 -22.13
C ARG A 2 6.42 8.07 -20.94
N PHE A 3 7.32 8.87 -20.35
CA PHE A 3 7.05 9.62 -19.12
C PHE A 3 7.67 11.01 -19.10
N VAL A 4 7.11 11.88 -18.27
CA VAL A 4 7.71 13.19 -17.91
C VAL A 4 8.10 13.20 -16.44
N ALA A 5 9.15 13.94 -16.09
CA ALA A 5 9.66 13.96 -14.74
C ALA A 5 9.33 15.27 -14.02
N LEU A 6 8.76 15.16 -12.81
CA LEU A 6 8.73 16.26 -11.86
C LEU A 6 10.15 16.44 -11.33
N VAL A 7 10.79 17.54 -11.71
CA VAL A 7 12.19 17.81 -11.39
C VAL A 7 12.28 18.97 -10.39
N SER A 8 13.10 18.79 -9.36
CA SER A 8 13.59 19.87 -8.49
C SER A 8 15.09 20.12 -8.67
N GLY A 9 15.74 19.29 -9.49
CA GLY A 9 17.19 19.27 -9.70
C GLY A 9 17.97 18.55 -8.59
N GLY A 10 17.35 18.37 -7.42
CA GLY A 10 17.89 17.57 -6.33
C GLY A 10 18.04 16.09 -6.67
N LYS A 11 18.94 15.44 -5.91
CA LYS A 11 19.42 14.06 -6.11
C LYS A 11 18.30 13.06 -6.39
N ASP A 12 17.17 13.17 -5.68
CA ASP A 12 16.09 12.19 -5.67
C ASP A 12 15.26 12.26 -6.96
N SER A 13 15.04 13.48 -7.47
CA SER A 13 14.37 13.69 -8.76
C SER A 13 15.20 13.12 -9.91
N ILE A 14 16.52 13.29 -9.89
CA ILE A 14 17.42 12.76 -10.94
C ILE A 14 17.62 11.25 -10.79
N PHE A 15 17.74 10.71 -9.58
CA PHE A 15 17.86 9.27 -9.36
C PHE A 15 16.58 8.52 -9.75
N ASN A 16 15.40 9.06 -9.44
CA ASN A 16 14.14 8.45 -9.86
C ASN A 16 13.95 8.48 -11.40
N ILE A 17 14.50 9.49 -12.11
CA ILE A 17 14.60 9.47 -13.59
C ILE A 17 15.50 8.32 -14.05
N MET A 18 16.64 8.10 -13.39
CA MET A 18 17.55 6.99 -13.73
C MET A 18 16.93 5.61 -13.45
N GLU A 19 16.23 5.41 -12.32
CA GLU A 19 15.44 4.18 -12.05
C GLU A 19 14.38 3.99 -13.15
N CYS A 20 13.64 5.03 -13.53
CA CYS A 20 12.67 4.94 -14.64
C CYS A 20 13.33 4.46 -15.95
N ILE A 21 14.49 4.99 -16.32
CA ILE A 21 15.22 4.58 -17.53
C ILE A 21 15.77 3.15 -17.40
N ALA A 22 16.31 2.78 -16.23
CA ALA A 22 16.78 1.41 -15.95
C ALA A 22 15.65 0.37 -16.03
N HIS A 23 14.41 0.77 -15.73
CA HIS A 23 13.21 -0.03 -15.87
C HIS A 23 12.52 0.09 -17.25
N GLY A 24 13.20 0.65 -18.27
CA GLY A 24 12.70 0.69 -19.65
C GLY A 24 11.64 1.76 -19.92
N HIS A 25 11.60 2.83 -19.12
CA HIS A 25 10.78 4.01 -19.39
C HIS A 25 11.58 5.08 -20.14
N THR A 26 10.93 5.79 -21.06
CA THR A 26 11.55 6.81 -21.91
C THR A 26 11.17 8.21 -21.40
N LEU A 27 12.15 8.97 -20.94
CA LEU A 27 11.95 10.37 -20.56
C LEU A 27 11.67 11.21 -21.82
N VAL A 28 10.60 12.01 -21.81
CA VAL A 28 10.23 12.85 -22.97
C VAL A 28 10.27 14.36 -22.68
N ALA A 29 10.11 14.77 -21.42
CA ALA A 29 10.25 16.15 -20.97
C ALA A 29 10.43 16.23 -19.44
N LEU A 30 10.92 17.38 -18.96
CA LEU A 30 10.90 17.78 -17.55
C LEU A 30 9.73 18.72 -17.27
N VAL A 31 9.23 18.67 -16.04
CA VAL A 31 8.13 19.50 -15.52
C VAL A 31 8.57 20.08 -14.18
N ASN A 32 8.52 21.40 -14.04
CA ASN A 32 8.98 22.11 -12.85
C ASN A 32 8.01 23.23 -12.47
N LEU A 33 7.52 23.24 -11.23
CA LEU A 33 6.91 24.43 -10.63
C LEU A 33 8.00 25.23 -9.92
N CYS A 34 8.19 26.49 -10.30
CA CYS A 34 9.23 27.37 -9.73
C CYS A 34 8.62 28.44 -8.82
N PRO A 35 9.40 28.99 -7.87
CA PRO A 35 8.97 30.18 -7.13
C PRO A 35 8.66 31.35 -8.09
N PRO A 36 7.72 32.25 -7.75
CA PRO A 36 7.46 33.47 -8.52
C PRO A 36 8.70 34.37 -8.66
N ARG A 37 8.80 35.10 -9.77
CA ARG A 37 9.93 36.01 -10.01
C ARG A 37 9.76 37.34 -9.27
N CYS A 38 10.25 37.40 -8.04
CA CYS A 38 10.24 38.62 -7.23
C CYS A 38 11.13 39.74 -7.83
N ASN A 39 10.66 40.99 -7.75
CA ASN A 39 11.31 42.15 -8.40
C ASN A 39 12.72 42.49 -7.86
N ASP A 40 13.04 42.00 -6.66
CA ASP A 40 14.31 42.15 -5.97
C ASP A 40 15.28 40.96 -6.18
N GLY A 41 14.83 39.91 -6.88
CA GLY A 41 15.69 38.85 -7.42
C GLY A 41 16.42 37.96 -6.42
N LYS A 42 16.08 38.03 -5.12
CA LYS A 42 16.78 37.31 -4.04
C LYS A 42 15.91 36.33 -3.24
N SER A 43 14.59 36.46 -3.26
CA SER A 43 13.65 35.56 -2.59
C SER A 43 13.35 34.31 -3.43
N LEU A 44 14.34 33.41 -3.52
CA LEU A 44 14.22 32.08 -4.17
C LEU A 44 13.52 31.04 -3.27
N GLU A 45 13.46 31.28 -1.97
CA GLU A 45 12.86 30.37 -0.99
C GLU A 45 11.37 30.69 -0.76
N ILE A 46 10.52 29.65 -0.83
CA ILE A 46 9.08 29.73 -0.50
C ILE A 46 8.66 28.56 0.38
N ASP A 47 7.70 28.79 1.29
CA ASP A 47 7.17 27.78 2.22
C ASP A 47 6.16 26.82 1.53
N SER A 48 6.62 26.03 0.55
CA SER A 48 5.84 24.93 -0.02
C SER A 48 6.08 23.62 0.72
N PHE A 49 5.03 22.82 0.91
CA PHE A 49 5.12 21.46 1.45
C PHE A 49 5.41 20.42 0.34
N MET A 50 5.38 20.84 -0.92
CA MET A 50 5.47 19.97 -2.09
C MET A 50 6.77 20.19 -2.87
N TYR A 51 7.15 21.45 -3.12
CA TYR A 51 8.21 21.79 -4.09
C TYR A 51 9.44 22.40 -3.42
N GLN A 52 10.62 21.80 -3.66
CA GLN A 52 11.91 22.47 -3.47
C GLN A 52 11.97 23.70 -4.39
N SER A 53 12.37 24.86 -3.86
CA SER A 53 12.46 26.11 -4.62
C SER A 53 13.89 26.65 -4.74
N VAL A 54 14.79 26.27 -3.83
CA VAL A 54 16.22 26.60 -3.88
C VAL A 54 16.89 25.79 -5.00
N GLY A 55 17.74 26.45 -5.79
CA GLY A 55 18.41 25.85 -6.94
C GLY A 55 17.54 25.80 -8.20
N SER A 56 16.37 26.45 -8.20
CA SER A 56 15.49 26.57 -9.37
C SER A 56 16.17 27.24 -10.58
N GLU A 57 17.25 28.01 -10.34
CA GLU A 57 18.13 28.57 -11.36
C GLU A 57 18.80 27.50 -12.25
N ALA A 58 19.11 26.33 -11.66
CA ALA A 58 19.83 25.25 -12.34
C ALA A 58 18.93 24.38 -13.24
N ILE A 59 17.60 24.50 -13.14
CA ILE A 59 16.64 23.61 -13.83
C ILE A 59 16.77 23.72 -15.36
N GLY A 60 17.02 24.92 -15.89
CA GLY A 60 17.28 25.13 -17.32
C GLY A 60 18.59 24.48 -17.80
N PHE A 61 19.61 24.44 -16.93
CA PHE A 61 20.87 23.76 -17.20
C PHE A 61 20.68 22.23 -17.16
N ILE A 62 19.89 21.71 -16.21
CA ILE A 62 19.55 20.28 -16.12
C ILE A 62 18.75 19.79 -17.33
N SER A 63 17.76 20.56 -17.80
CA SER A 63 17.05 20.30 -19.07
C SER A 63 18.00 20.24 -20.26
N SER A 64 18.92 21.21 -20.35
CA SER A 64 19.92 21.29 -21.41
C SER A 64 20.93 20.14 -21.36
N ALA A 65 21.32 19.70 -20.17
CA ALA A 65 22.20 18.55 -19.93
C ALA A 65 21.52 17.22 -20.30
N LEU A 66 20.26 17.02 -19.92
CA LEU A 66 19.46 15.85 -20.30
C LEU A 66 19.03 15.86 -21.77
N LYS A 67 19.04 17.03 -22.44
CA LYS A 67 18.58 17.26 -23.82
C LYS A 67 17.11 16.91 -24.04
N VAL A 68 16.26 17.21 -23.05
CA VAL A 68 14.79 17.09 -23.16
C VAL A 68 14.11 18.43 -22.88
N PRO A 69 12.94 18.72 -23.49
CA PRO A 69 12.16 19.92 -23.23
C PRO A 69 11.87 20.17 -21.75
N LEU A 70 11.82 21.44 -21.35
CA LEU A 70 11.40 21.87 -20.02
C LEU A 70 10.05 22.58 -20.11
N TYR A 71 9.08 22.07 -19.36
CA TYR A 71 7.85 22.77 -19.03
C TYR A 71 8.00 23.36 -17.63
N GLN A 72 8.02 24.70 -17.56
CA GLN A 72 8.13 25.42 -16.29
C GLN A 72 6.96 26.40 -16.15
N MET A 73 6.43 26.54 -14.92
CA MET A 73 5.38 27.49 -14.56
C MET A 73 5.66 28.02 -13.15
N GLU A 74 5.36 29.31 -12.92
CA GLU A 74 5.49 29.92 -11.60
C GLU A 74 4.34 29.44 -10.68
N LEU A 75 4.68 29.14 -9.43
CA LEU A 75 3.74 28.70 -8.40
C LEU A 75 3.17 29.92 -7.68
N HIS A 76 1.96 30.33 -8.02
CA HIS A 76 1.30 31.49 -7.43
C HIS A 76 0.36 31.14 -6.28
N LYS A 77 0.03 29.85 -6.13
CA LYS A 77 -0.80 29.33 -5.04
C LYS A 77 0.02 28.82 -3.87
N VAL A 78 -0.66 28.66 -2.74
CA VAL A 78 -0.09 28.15 -1.49
C VAL A 78 -0.75 26.84 -1.09
N CYS A 79 -0.12 26.12 -0.16
CA CYS A 79 -0.68 24.96 0.49
C CYS A 79 -1.96 25.30 1.30
N GLN A 80 -3.14 24.97 0.76
CA GLN A 80 -4.43 25.10 1.43
C GLN A 80 -4.85 23.75 2.05
N CYS A 81 -4.72 22.68 1.27
CA CYS A 81 -5.06 21.32 1.68
C CYS A 81 -3.87 20.68 2.40
N LYS A 82 -3.87 20.73 3.74
CA LYS A 82 -2.84 20.12 4.60
C LYS A 82 -3.15 18.66 5.01
N ARG A 83 -4.14 18.02 4.38
CA ARG A 83 -4.55 16.63 4.65
C ARG A 83 -3.64 15.62 3.93
N ILE A 84 -3.52 14.41 4.46
CA ILE A 84 -2.79 13.30 3.80
C ILE A 84 -3.46 12.99 2.45
N LEU A 85 -4.72 12.53 2.49
CA LEU A 85 -5.56 12.41 1.29
C LEU A 85 -5.85 13.82 0.72
N TYR A 86 -5.47 14.03 -0.53
CA TYR A 86 -5.74 15.29 -1.23
C TYR A 86 -7.23 15.43 -1.58
N ARG A 87 -7.71 16.67 -1.60
CA ARG A 87 -9.01 17.10 -2.12
C ARG A 87 -8.74 18.25 -3.09
N GLU A 88 -9.39 18.22 -4.25
CA GLU A 88 -9.36 19.32 -5.22
C GLU A 88 -9.77 20.64 -4.56
N CYS A 89 -8.81 21.56 -4.45
CA CYS A 89 -8.99 22.89 -3.87
C CYS A 89 -8.55 23.92 -4.91
N ALA A 90 -9.50 24.71 -5.45
CA ALA A 90 -9.26 25.58 -6.60
C ALA A 90 -8.07 26.56 -6.44
N ASP A 91 -7.76 26.96 -5.20
CA ASP A 91 -6.71 27.92 -4.83
C ASP A 91 -5.46 27.25 -4.20
N ASP A 92 -5.30 25.93 -4.35
CA ASP A 92 -4.20 25.14 -3.80
C ASP A 92 -3.07 24.83 -4.80
N GLU A 93 -1.83 24.73 -4.29
CA GLU A 93 -0.57 24.49 -5.03
C GLU A 93 -0.57 23.25 -5.94
N VAL A 94 -1.41 22.25 -5.66
CA VAL A 94 -1.50 21.01 -6.45
C VAL A 94 -2.34 21.19 -7.73
N GLU A 95 -3.30 22.12 -7.73
CA GLU A 95 -4.07 22.45 -8.94
C GLU A 95 -3.23 23.26 -9.95
N GLU A 96 -2.02 23.70 -9.59
CA GLU A 96 -1.02 24.21 -10.55
C GLU A 96 -0.20 23.07 -11.18
N LEU A 97 0.05 21.97 -10.45
CA LEU A 97 0.58 20.73 -11.02
C LEU A 97 -0.39 20.11 -12.04
N TYR A 98 -1.69 20.10 -11.75
CA TYR A 98 -2.72 19.65 -12.69
C TYR A 98 -2.69 20.46 -14.00
N LYS A 99 -2.66 21.80 -13.92
CA LYS A 99 -2.60 22.68 -15.10
C LYS A 99 -1.38 22.41 -15.98
N ILE A 100 -0.18 22.34 -15.40
CA ILE A 100 1.04 22.13 -16.21
C ILE A 100 1.10 20.73 -16.82
N LEU A 101 0.68 19.68 -16.09
CA LEU A 101 0.62 18.32 -16.65
C LEU A 101 -0.49 18.16 -17.70
N SER A 102 -1.64 18.83 -17.55
CA SER A 102 -2.69 18.89 -18.57
C SER A 102 -2.19 19.55 -19.87
N ARG A 103 -1.43 20.65 -19.75
CA ARG A 103 -0.76 21.28 -20.90
C ARG A 103 0.24 20.32 -21.56
N VAL A 104 1.12 19.70 -20.77
CA VAL A 104 2.13 18.74 -21.24
C VAL A 104 1.48 17.57 -22.00
N LEU A 105 0.37 17.03 -21.49
CA LEU A 105 -0.38 15.94 -22.13
C LEU A 105 -1.07 16.37 -23.44
N SER A 106 -1.49 17.63 -23.56
CA SER A 106 -2.06 18.14 -24.83
C SER A 106 -1.00 18.46 -25.89
N GLU A 107 0.24 18.81 -25.49
CA GLU A 107 1.37 18.98 -26.40
C GLU A 107 2.08 17.65 -26.75
N ILE A 108 2.04 16.65 -25.86
CA ILE A 108 2.65 15.32 -26.04
C ILE A 108 1.65 14.21 -25.66
N PRO A 109 0.69 13.85 -26.54
CA PRO A 109 -0.42 12.96 -26.21
C PRO A 109 -0.08 11.48 -25.97
N ASP A 110 1.18 11.07 -26.12
CA ASP A 110 1.63 9.68 -25.95
C ASP A 110 2.42 9.45 -24.64
N ILE A 111 2.37 10.41 -23.70
CA ILE A 111 2.79 10.22 -22.32
C ILE A 111 1.80 9.29 -21.60
N ALA A 112 2.33 8.28 -20.91
CA ALA A 112 1.53 7.37 -20.09
C ALA A 112 1.88 7.44 -18.58
N GLY A 113 2.85 8.26 -18.18
CA GLY A 113 3.20 8.42 -16.78
C GLY A 113 4.00 9.67 -16.41
N VAL A 114 4.09 9.91 -15.11
CA VAL A 114 4.80 11.04 -14.49
C VAL A 114 5.66 10.50 -13.36
N SER A 115 6.94 10.88 -13.29
CA SER A 115 7.87 10.41 -12.26
C SER A 115 8.16 11.45 -11.18
N SER A 116 8.19 11.05 -9.90
CA SER A 116 8.52 11.93 -8.77
C SER A 116 9.42 11.24 -7.75
N GLY A 117 10.45 11.93 -7.26
CA GLY A 117 11.46 11.38 -6.35
C GLY A 117 11.09 11.31 -4.86
N ALA A 118 9.82 11.14 -4.50
CA ALA A 118 9.40 11.09 -3.09
C ALA A 118 9.81 9.76 -2.42
N ILE A 119 10.40 9.83 -1.22
CA ILE A 119 10.93 8.63 -0.51
C ILE A 119 10.01 8.19 0.62
N LEU A 120 9.67 9.09 1.57
CA LEU A 120 8.78 8.82 2.72
C LEU A 120 7.64 9.87 2.88
N SER A 121 7.67 11.00 2.18
CA SER A 121 6.58 11.99 2.17
C SER A 121 5.30 11.48 1.46
N ASP A 122 4.40 10.85 2.23
CA ASP A 122 3.06 10.46 1.76
C ASP A 122 2.26 11.67 1.24
N TYR A 123 2.42 12.83 1.90
CA TYR A 123 1.82 14.10 1.49
C TYR A 123 2.09 14.40 0.01
N GLN A 124 3.34 14.28 -0.43
CA GLN A 124 3.76 14.52 -1.81
C GLN A 124 3.27 13.41 -2.73
N ARG A 125 3.46 12.13 -2.36
CA ARG A 125 3.03 10.97 -3.16
C ARG A 125 1.54 11.02 -3.49
N TYR A 126 0.67 11.25 -2.51
CA TYR A 126 -0.78 11.32 -2.71
C TYR A 126 -1.21 12.44 -3.67
N ARG A 127 -0.46 13.54 -3.74
CA ARG A 127 -0.77 14.68 -4.63
C ARG A 127 -0.40 14.38 -6.07
N VAL A 128 0.76 13.78 -6.29
CA VAL A 128 1.16 13.29 -7.63
C VAL A 128 0.24 12.17 -8.09
N GLU A 129 -0.12 11.21 -7.22
CA GLU A 129 -1.08 10.14 -7.53
C GLU A 129 -2.48 10.69 -7.85
N ASN A 130 -3.00 11.68 -7.11
CA ASN A 130 -4.30 12.30 -7.41
C ASN A 130 -4.31 13.01 -8.77
N VAL A 131 -3.31 13.84 -9.05
CA VAL A 131 -3.22 14.59 -10.32
C VAL A 131 -3.01 13.65 -11.51
N THR A 132 -2.15 12.64 -11.37
CA THR A 132 -1.92 11.66 -12.45
C THR A 132 -3.17 10.82 -12.72
N PHE A 133 -3.89 10.36 -11.68
CA PHE A 133 -5.17 9.67 -11.82
C PHE A 133 -6.22 10.51 -12.55
N ARG A 134 -6.38 11.80 -12.20
CA ARG A 134 -7.30 12.75 -12.87
C ARG A 134 -6.93 13.02 -14.33
N LEU A 135 -5.70 12.72 -14.76
CA LEU A 135 -5.20 12.86 -16.13
C LEU A 135 -5.07 11.52 -16.88
N GLY A 136 -5.42 10.38 -16.27
CA GLY A 136 -5.26 9.05 -16.86
C GLY A 136 -3.81 8.55 -16.95
N LEU A 137 -2.89 9.14 -16.19
CA LEU A 137 -1.46 8.84 -16.19
C LEU A 137 -1.07 7.94 -15.00
N ARG A 138 0.01 7.16 -15.13
CA ARG A 138 0.59 6.41 -14.00
C ARG A 138 1.68 7.21 -13.29
N SER A 139 1.64 7.25 -11.96
CA SER A 139 2.74 7.80 -11.15
C SER A 139 3.90 6.80 -11.04
N LEU A 140 5.14 7.27 -11.15
CA LEU A 140 6.38 6.48 -11.07
C LEU A 140 7.25 6.96 -9.90
N CYS A 141 7.18 6.24 -8.78
CA CYS A 141 7.81 6.58 -7.51
C CYS A 141 8.69 5.42 -7.04
N PHE A 142 9.74 5.10 -7.82
CA PHE A 142 10.63 3.96 -7.53
C PHE A 142 11.32 4.07 -6.16
N LEU A 143 11.55 5.30 -5.68
CA LEU A 143 12.22 5.55 -4.40
C LEU A 143 11.30 5.36 -3.17
N TRP A 144 9.99 5.23 -3.38
CA TRP A 144 9.01 5.15 -2.30
C TRP A 144 9.27 3.98 -1.35
N GLN A 145 9.33 4.26 -0.04
CA GLN A 145 9.58 3.28 1.02
C GLN A 145 10.89 2.45 0.85
N ARG A 146 11.88 2.98 0.12
CA ARG A 146 13.24 2.41 0.08
C ARG A 146 13.96 2.65 1.41
N CYS A 147 14.84 1.71 1.79
CA CYS A 147 15.81 1.93 2.87
C CYS A 147 16.71 3.11 2.52
N GLN A 148 16.76 4.12 3.39
CA GLN A 148 17.36 5.43 3.08
C GLN A 148 18.89 5.40 3.05
N GLN A 149 19.52 4.62 3.92
CA GLN A 149 20.97 4.41 3.86
C GLN A 149 21.40 3.75 2.54
N GLU A 150 20.74 2.65 2.18
CA GLU A 150 20.97 1.98 0.89
C GLU A 150 20.65 2.86 -0.32
N LEU A 151 19.62 3.72 -0.20
CA LEU A 151 19.27 4.68 -1.25
C LEU A 151 20.35 5.76 -1.43
N LEU A 152 20.93 6.29 -0.35
CA LEU A 152 22.06 7.21 -0.44
C LEU A 152 23.29 6.53 -1.07
N GLU A 153 23.61 5.30 -0.63
CA GLU A 153 24.66 4.47 -1.23
C GLU A 153 24.44 4.26 -2.74
N ASP A 154 23.21 3.96 -3.16
CA ASP A 154 22.86 3.71 -4.57
C ASP A 154 22.85 5.01 -5.39
N ILE A 155 22.42 6.16 -4.85
CA ILE A 155 22.52 7.48 -5.50
C ILE A 155 23.99 7.82 -5.83
N ILE A 156 24.89 7.62 -4.87
CA ILE A 156 26.33 7.88 -5.04
C ILE A 156 26.96 6.85 -5.98
N SER A 157 26.54 5.59 -5.88
CA SER A 157 27.04 4.49 -6.73
C SER A 157 26.52 4.57 -8.17
N ALA A 158 25.37 5.21 -8.41
CA ALA A 158 24.92 5.64 -9.72
C ALA A 158 25.77 6.78 -10.30
N GLY A 159 26.48 7.53 -9.44
CA GLY A 159 27.34 8.62 -9.87
C GLY A 159 26.63 9.94 -10.05
N ILE A 160 25.64 10.22 -9.20
CA ILE A 160 25.00 11.53 -9.10
C ILE A 160 25.94 12.44 -8.31
N GLU A 161 26.65 13.31 -9.03
CA GLU A 161 27.52 14.33 -8.48
C GLU A 161 26.65 15.52 -8.02
N ALA A 162 25.98 15.34 -6.88
CA ALA A 162 25.15 16.37 -6.26
C ALA A 162 25.87 17.10 -5.13
N ILE A 163 25.60 18.40 -4.98
CA ILE A 163 26.03 19.22 -3.83
C ILE A 163 24.83 19.58 -2.95
N ILE A 164 25.06 19.78 -1.65
CA ILE A 164 24.06 20.32 -0.72
C ILE A 164 23.95 21.83 -0.95
N ILE A 165 22.74 22.31 -1.24
CA ILE A 165 22.45 23.73 -1.55
C ILE A 165 21.61 24.44 -0.50
N LYS A 166 21.07 23.70 0.47
CA LYS A 166 20.35 24.22 1.64
C LYS A 166 20.58 23.31 2.83
N ILE A 167 20.65 23.89 4.02
CA ILE A 167 20.56 23.19 5.31
C ILE A 167 19.49 23.86 6.18
N ALA A 168 18.75 23.05 6.94
CA ALA A 168 17.64 23.49 7.79
C ALA A 168 17.39 22.58 9.02
N SER A 169 18.32 21.69 9.39
CA SER A 169 18.17 20.76 10.52
C SER A 169 19.33 20.83 11.52
N PHE A 170 19.09 20.30 12.72
CA PHE A 170 20.02 20.33 13.85
C PHE A 170 21.31 19.55 13.56
N GLY A 171 22.47 20.15 13.83
CA GLY A 171 23.78 19.54 13.60
C GLY A 171 24.33 19.72 12.18
N LEU A 172 23.54 20.22 11.22
CA LEU A 172 24.05 20.67 9.93
C LEU A 172 24.59 22.09 10.04
N THR A 173 25.85 22.32 9.64
CA THR A 173 26.50 23.65 9.66
C THR A 173 27.00 24.05 8.27
N VAL A 174 27.08 25.36 8.04
CA VAL A 174 27.49 25.95 6.74
C VAL A 174 28.90 25.46 6.35
N GLU A 175 29.81 25.42 7.32
CA GLU A 175 31.23 25.09 7.15
C GLU A 175 31.47 23.59 6.89
N ASN A 176 30.47 22.74 7.13
CA ASN A 176 30.61 21.28 7.10
C ASN A 176 29.82 20.57 6.02
N PHE A 177 28.79 21.22 5.47
CA PHE A 177 27.80 20.60 4.58
C PHE A 177 27.40 21.51 3.40
N LEU A 178 27.19 22.81 3.61
CA LEU A 178 26.69 23.68 2.54
C LEU A 178 27.74 23.86 1.42
N GLY A 179 27.37 23.54 0.18
CA GLY A 179 28.25 23.53 -0.99
C GLY A 179 29.13 22.27 -1.14
N PHE A 180 29.17 21.38 -0.14
CA PHE A 180 29.92 20.12 -0.24
C PHE A 180 29.20 19.12 -1.16
N ARG A 181 29.96 18.25 -1.83
CA ARG A 181 29.39 17.10 -2.53
C ARG A 181 28.80 16.11 -1.53
N LEU A 182 27.67 15.53 -1.88
CA LEU A 182 26.98 14.52 -1.09
C LEU A 182 27.89 13.31 -0.77
N SER A 183 28.69 12.88 -1.74
CA SER A 183 29.73 11.84 -1.59
C SER A 183 30.71 12.12 -0.45
N ASP A 184 31.09 13.38 -0.27
CA ASP A 184 32.21 13.80 0.58
C ASP A 184 31.77 13.98 2.05
N VAL A 185 30.46 14.10 2.28
CA VAL A 185 29.84 14.26 3.62
C VAL A 185 28.97 13.07 4.02
N THR A 186 28.85 12.03 3.20
CA THR A 186 28.01 10.85 3.45
C THR A 186 28.28 10.22 4.81
N SER A 187 29.54 10.05 5.21
CA SER A 187 29.90 9.51 6.53
C SER A 187 29.46 10.40 7.69
N LYS A 188 29.48 11.74 7.53
CA LYS A 188 28.94 12.68 8.52
C LYS A 188 27.42 12.56 8.63
N LEU A 189 26.71 12.45 7.49
CA LEU A 189 25.25 12.28 7.45
C LEU A 189 24.83 10.96 8.12
N CYS A 190 25.52 9.85 7.84
CA CYS A 190 25.26 8.58 8.52
C CYS A 190 25.49 8.66 10.03
N GLN A 191 26.55 9.34 10.49
CA GLN A 191 26.77 9.58 11.93
C GLN A 191 25.63 10.38 12.56
N LEU A 192 25.19 11.47 11.93
CA LEU A 192 24.05 12.27 12.40
C LEU A 192 22.69 11.54 12.29
N SER A 193 22.57 10.48 11.49
CA SER A 193 21.35 9.67 11.45
C SER A 193 21.14 8.79 12.68
N THR A 194 22.18 8.60 13.50
CA THR A 194 22.09 7.84 14.75
C THR A 194 21.63 8.71 15.94
N PRO A 195 21.04 8.12 17.00
CA PRO A 195 20.72 8.85 18.22
C PRO A 195 21.97 9.48 18.86
N PRO A 196 21.88 10.70 19.41
CA PRO A 196 20.65 11.45 19.70
C PRO A 196 20.08 12.27 18.53
N TRP A 197 20.84 12.52 17.46
CA TRP A 197 20.45 13.47 16.40
C TRP A 197 19.28 12.97 15.54
N SER A 198 19.31 11.71 15.11
CA SER A 198 18.24 11.08 14.32
C SER A 198 17.95 11.77 12.97
N LEU A 199 18.96 12.42 12.37
CA LEU A 199 18.88 13.09 11.06
C LEU A 199 18.43 12.11 9.97
N ASN A 200 17.59 12.56 9.03
CA ASN A 200 17.31 11.80 7.85
C ASN A 200 18.51 11.77 6.90
N VAL A 201 19.07 10.58 6.67
CA VAL A 201 20.24 10.39 5.78
C VAL A 201 19.97 10.84 4.33
N CYS A 202 18.69 10.83 3.89
CA CYS A 202 18.27 11.36 2.60
C CYS A 202 17.72 12.80 2.66
N GLY A 203 17.64 13.44 3.83
CA GLY A 203 17.10 14.80 3.99
C GLY A 203 15.57 14.92 3.85
N GLU A 204 14.82 13.81 3.92
CA GLU A 204 13.35 13.85 3.96
C GLU A 204 12.85 14.77 5.08
N GLY A 205 11.76 15.50 4.82
CA GLY A 205 11.28 16.58 5.69
C GLY A 205 11.92 17.95 5.44
N GLY A 206 12.88 18.05 4.52
CA GLY A 206 13.49 19.33 4.10
C GLY A 206 14.74 19.72 4.88
N GLU A 207 15.35 18.77 5.61
CA GLU A 207 16.53 19.00 6.45
C GLU A 207 17.74 19.52 5.68
N PHE A 208 17.89 19.05 4.44
CA PHE A 208 18.82 19.61 3.45
C PHE A 208 18.27 19.40 2.03
N GLU A 209 18.49 20.38 1.15
CA GLU A 209 18.17 20.28 -0.28
C GLU A 209 19.48 20.16 -1.08
N THR A 210 19.40 19.58 -2.29
CA THR A 210 20.56 19.34 -3.16
C THR A 210 20.34 19.86 -4.57
N ILE A 211 21.42 20.03 -5.34
CA ILE A 211 21.37 20.13 -6.80
C ILE A 211 22.35 19.14 -7.42
N THR A 212 21.93 18.50 -8.51
CA THR A 212 22.77 17.58 -9.30
C THR A 212 23.54 18.36 -10.36
N LEU A 213 24.88 18.29 -10.32
CA LEU A 213 25.76 18.95 -11.28
C LEU A 213 26.18 18.03 -12.44
N ASP A 214 26.37 16.73 -12.18
CA ASP A 214 26.57 15.71 -13.20
C ASP A 214 25.93 14.37 -12.79
N CYS A 215 25.54 13.57 -13.77
CA CYS A 215 25.23 12.15 -13.59
C CYS A 215 25.38 11.41 -14.95
N PRO A 216 25.37 10.05 -15.00
CA PRO A 216 25.56 9.33 -16.25
C PRO A 216 24.56 9.65 -17.36
N ILE A 217 23.34 10.10 -17.06
CA ILE A 217 22.35 10.45 -18.11
C ILE A 217 22.49 11.90 -18.62
N PHE A 218 23.37 12.72 -18.03
CA PHE A 218 23.68 14.06 -18.53
C PHE A 218 24.68 14.01 -19.70
N HIS A 219 24.38 14.73 -20.78
CA HIS A 219 25.26 14.90 -21.95
C HIS A 219 26.30 16.02 -21.78
N SER A 220 26.08 16.91 -20.82
CA SER A 220 26.97 17.99 -20.43
C SER A 220 26.89 18.13 -18.91
N ARG A 221 28.02 18.34 -18.23
CA ARG A 221 28.02 18.62 -16.79
C ARG A 221 27.86 20.11 -16.51
N ILE A 222 27.26 20.42 -15.37
CA ILE A 222 27.03 21.78 -14.93
C ILE A 222 28.21 22.20 -14.04
N GLN A 223 28.99 23.18 -14.50
CA GLN A 223 30.10 23.75 -13.73
C GLN A 223 29.67 25.04 -13.03
N LEU A 224 30.14 25.24 -11.79
CA LEU A 224 30.14 26.52 -11.10
C LEU A 224 31.41 27.28 -11.50
N THR A 225 31.29 28.48 -12.06
CA THR A 225 32.47 29.27 -12.50
C THR A 225 33.09 30.14 -11.39
N SER A 226 32.52 30.12 -10.20
CA SER A 226 33.02 30.78 -8.98
C SER A 226 32.43 30.08 -7.75
N GLU A 227 32.70 30.61 -6.56
CA GLU A 227 31.86 30.31 -5.39
C GLU A 227 30.46 30.95 -5.55
N PRO A 228 29.37 30.28 -5.13
CA PRO A 228 28.00 30.82 -5.13
C PRO A 228 27.73 31.75 -3.92
N GLU A 229 26.68 32.58 -4.00
CA GLU A 229 26.30 33.47 -2.88
C GLU A 229 25.59 32.66 -1.77
N ILE A 230 26.15 32.69 -0.55
CA ILE A 230 25.53 32.10 0.65
C ILE A 230 24.50 33.07 1.22
N VAL A 231 23.23 32.66 1.28
CA VAL A 231 22.14 33.38 1.95
C VAL A 231 21.83 32.68 3.27
N ILE A 232 21.88 33.42 4.38
CA ILE A 232 21.51 32.90 5.71
C ILE A 232 20.12 33.42 6.04
N HIS A 233 19.12 32.54 6.01
CA HIS A 233 17.74 32.84 6.37
C HIS A 233 17.59 32.90 7.90
N SER A 234 18.08 31.88 8.61
CA SER A 234 18.05 31.80 10.07
C SER A 234 19.45 31.62 10.65
N LYS A 235 19.76 32.42 11.66
CA LYS A 235 21.00 32.36 12.46
C LYS A 235 20.78 31.66 13.80
N ASP A 236 19.85 30.73 13.87
CA ASP A 236 19.66 29.92 15.08
C ASP A 236 20.97 29.15 15.42
N PRO A 237 21.46 29.19 16.67
CA PRO A 237 22.74 28.57 17.03
C PRO A 237 22.78 27.05 16.95
N PHE A 238 21.63 26.39 16.81
CA PHE A 238 21.49 24.93 16.85
C PHE A 238 20.98 24.36 15.51
N SER A 239 20.10 25.11 14.84
CA SER A 239 19.38 24.74 13.62
C SER A 239 19.44 25.87 12.57
N PRO A 240 20.64 26.25 12.09
CA PRO A 240 20.79 27.34 11.13
C PRO A 240 20.11 27.01 9.81
N THR A 241 19.40 27.98 9.23
CA THR A 241 18.78 27.84 7.90
C THR A 241 19.57 28.69 6.93
N ALA A 242 20.26 28.05 5.99
CA ALA A 242 21.11 28.71 5.01
C ALA A 242 21.10 27.98 3.67
N TYR A 243 21.19 28.73 2.57
CA TYR A 243 21.14 28.21 1.20
C TYR A 243 22.10 28.92 0.24
N LEU A 244 22.27 28.34 -0.94
CA LEU A 244 23.12 28.84 -2.03
C LEU A 244 22.28 29.40 -3.17
N CYS A 245 22.68 30.57 -3.67
CA CYS A 245 22.15 31.18 -4.90
C CYS A 245 23.14 30.94 -6.06
N LEU A 246 22.68 30.27 -7.12
CA LEU A 246 23.48 29.63 -8.15
C LEU A 246 23.54 30.48 -9.44
N THR A 247 24.07 31.70 -9.32
CA THR A 247 24.10 32.71 -10.40
C THR A 247 25.16 32.47 -11.49
N ASN A 248 25.98 31.43 -11.36
CA ASN A 248 27.29 31.29 -11.99
C ASN A 248 27.49 29.93 -12.71
N LEU A 249 26.42 29.39 -13.27
CA LEU A 249 26.38 28.07 -13.90
C LEU A 249 26.79 28.11 -15.38
N GLN A 250 27.55 27.12 -15.84
CA GLN A 250 27.87 26.86 -17.25
C GLN A 250 27.80 25.37 -17.60
N LEU A 251 27.69 25.03 -18.90
CA LEU A 251 27.67 23.65 -19.38
C LEU A 251 29.01 23.27 -20.01
N GLU A 252 29.65 22.22 -19.48
CA GLU A 252 30.80 21.55 -20.10
C GLU A 252 30.33 20.28 -20.83
N ALA A 253 30.63 20.13 -22.11
CA ALA A 253 30.24 18.95 -22.90
C ALA A 253 31.02 17.69 -22.46
N LYS A 254 30.33 16.56 -22.30
CA LYS A 254 30.93 15.29 -21.87
C LYS A 254 31.32 14.38 -23.06
N PRO A 255 32.38 13.56 -22.92
CA PRO A 255 32.66 12.46 -23.84
C PRO A 255 31.47 11.49 -23.94
N LEU A 256 31.15 11.00 -25.15
CA LEU A 256 29.99 10.12 -25.37
C LEU A 256 30.05 8.80 -24.57
N ASN A 257 31.25 8.32 -24.24
CA ASN A 257 31.46 7.11 -23.44
C ASN A 257 31.24 7.32 -21.92
N GLU A 258 30.98 8.54 -21.46
CA GLU A 258 30.53 8.83 -20.09
C GLU A 258 29.00 8.90 -19.96
N ILE A 259 28.27 8.74 -21.07
CA ILE A 259 26.82 8.95 -21.14
C ILE A 259 26.09 7.60 -21.25
N CYS A 260 25.19 7.34 -20.30
CA CYS A 260 24.22 6.25 -20.36
C CYS A 260 22.93 6.75 -21.04
N GLN A 261 22.48 6.03 -22.07
CA GLN A 261 21.27 6.34 -22.85
C GLN A 261 20.27 5.19 -22.87
N THR A 262 20.61 4.05 -22.27
CA THR A 262 19.84 2.78 -22.33
C THR A 262 19.71 2.13 -20.95
N ALA A 263 18.70 1.28 -20.79
CA ALA A 263 18.46 0.53 -19.56
C ALA A 263 19.64 -0.40 -19.24
N GLU A 264 20.17 -1.07 -20.27
CA GLU A 264 21.29 -2.00 -20.20
C GLU A 264 22.57 -1.32 -19.72
N GLN A 265 22.84 -0.09 -20.18
CA GLN A 265 23.97 0.70 -19.69
C GLN A 265 23.82 1.03 -18.20
N LEU A 266 22.65 1.46 -17.74
CA LEU A 266 22.41 1.78 -16.32
C LEU A 266 22.51 0.52 -15.44
N LEU A 267 21.88 -0.58 -15.83
CA LEU A 267 21.96 -1.88 -15.13
C LEU A 267 23.40 -2.45 -15.12
N SER A 268 24.25 -2.07 -16.07
CA SER A 268 25.67 -2.46 -16.09
C SER A 268 26.57 -1.65 -15.14
N LEU A 269 26.08 -0.52 -14.59
CA LEU A 269 26.89 0.36 -13.73
C LEU A 269 27.31 -0.34 -12.43
N LYS A 270 28.62 -0.35 -12.17
CA LYS A 270 29.23 -0.94 -10.96
C LYS A 270 30.38 -0.06 -10.48
N ARG A 271 30.06 1.05 -9.81
CA ARG A 271 31.04 1.93 -9.15
C ARG A 271 31.59 1.26 -7.88
N LYS A 272 32.63 1.87 -7.31
CA LYS A 272 33.21 1.45 -6.01
C LYS A 272 32.45 2.17 -4.89
N CYS A 273 32.08 1.44 -3.85
CA CYS A 273 31.58 1.99 -2.60
C CYS A 273 32.72 2.00 -1.57
N ILE A 274 32.69 2.94 -0.62
CA ILE A 274 33.58 2.94 0.55
C ILE A 274 32.74 2.43 1.73
N ASN A 275 33.02 1.21 2.18
CA ASN A 275 32.41 0.66 3.39
C ASN A 275 33.14 1.18 4.64
N GLU A 276 32.51 1.13 5.82
CA GLU A 276 33.10 1.54 7.10
C GLU A 276 34.44 0.84 7.43
N ASN A 277 34.66 -0.36 6.88
CA ASN A 277 35.89 -1.15 7.01
C ASN A 277 36.93 -0.87 5.89
N ASP A 278 36.81 0.26 5.18
CA ASP A 278 37.68 0.72 4.07
C ASP A 278 37.88 -0.32 2.93
N SER A 279 36.97 -1.29 2.84
CA SER A 279 37.02 -2.40 1.89
C SER A 279 36.23 -2.08 0.61
N LEU A 280 36.92 -2.10 -0.53
CA LEU A 280 36.33 -1.81 -1.83
C LEU A 280 35.35 -2.91 -2.26
N HIS A 281 34.06 -2.68 -2.03
CA HIS A 281 33.00 -3.41 -2.72
C HIS A 281 32.53 -2.66 -3.98
N LYS A 282 31.99 -3.41 -4.95
CA LYS A 282 31.25 -2.87 -6.09
C LYS A 282 29.77 -3.20 -5.94
N ARG A 283 28.94 -2.19 -5.71
CA ARG A 283 27.47 -2.31 -5.65
C ARG A 283 26.87 -1.88 -7.00
N PRO A 284 25.93 -2.64 -7.59
CA PRO A 284 25.10 -2.14 -8.68
C PRO A 284 23.99 -1.25 -8.09
N PRO A 285 23.87 0.02 -8.50
CA PRO A 285 22.89 0.96 -7.95
C PRO A 285 21.48 0.74 -8.51
N PHE A 286 21.39 0.13 -9.69
CA PHE A 286 20.16 -0.28 -10.35
C PHE A 286 20.12 -1.81 -10.37
N ILE A 287 18.96 -2.39 -10.07
CA ILE A 287 18.76 -3.84 -9.99
C ILE A 287 17.51 -4.18 -10.80
N SER A 288 17.61 -5.06 -11.80
CA SER A 288 16.46 -5.42 -12.64
C SER A 288 15.38 -6.15 -11.82
N PRO A 289 14.10 -6.14 -12.27
CA PRO A 289 13.02 -6.84 -11.55
C PRO A 289 13.37 -8.32 -11.31
N PHE A 290 13.97 -8.99 -12.30
CA PHE A 290 14.35 -10.40 -12.20
C PHE A 290 15.47 -10.66 -11.19
N GLU A 291 16.48 -9.80 -11.09
CA GLU A 291 17.50 -9.87 -10.04
C GLU A 291 16.92 -9.59 -8.64
N ARG A 292 15.88 -8.75 -8.54
CA ARG A 292 15.13 -8.56 -7.29
C ARG A 292 14.39 -9.86 -6.88
N LEU A 293 13.88 -10.64 -7.84
CA LEU A 293 13.24 -11.96 -7.60
C LEU A 293 14.22 -13.10 -7.28
N GLN A 294 15.49 -13.04 -7.69
CA GLN A 294 16.46 -14.08 -7.36
C GLN A 294 16.56 -14.28 -5.84
N GLY A 295 16.26 -15.47 -5.34
CA GLY A 295 16.23 -15.76 -3.91
C GLY A 295 15.09 -15.09 -3.13
N ILE A 296 13.95 -14.76 -3.78
CA ILE A 296 12.78 -14.12 -3.16
C ILE A 296 12.32 -14.80 -1.86
N GLN A 297 12.40 -16.13 -1.77
CA GLN A 297 12.13 -16.91 -0.56
C GLN A 297 13.01 -16.46 0.63
N VAL A 298 14.33 -16.45 0.45
CA VAL A 298 15.28 -16.08 1.51
C VAL A 298 15.15 -14.60 1.85
N LYS A 299 15.01 -13.73 0.83
CA LYS A 299 14.78 -12.29 1.00
C LYS A 299 13.52 -12.00 1.83
N THR A 300 12.42 -12.69 1.56
CA THR A 300 11.13 -12.50 2.26
C THR A 300 11.18 -13.06 3.68
N PHE A 301 11.80 -14.24 3.86
CA PHE A 301 11.99 -14.86 5.18
C PHE A 301 12.82 -13.97 6.11
N GLU A 302 13.98 -13.48 5.64
CA GLU A 302 14.84 -12.61 6.45
C GLU A 302 14.21 -11.22 6.68
N GLU A 303 13.43 -10.67 5.74
CA GLU A 303 12.69 -9.42 5.96
C GLU A 303 11.69 -9.56 7.12
N ILE A 304 10.82 -10.57 7.09
CA ILE A 304 9.84 -10.83 8.16
C ILE A 304 10.52 -11.11 9.50
N LYS A 305 11.57 -11.94 9.50
CA LYS A 305 12.34 -12.33 10.68
C LYS A 305 13.03 -11.15 11.36
N ASN A 306 13.69 -10.29 10.59
CA ASN A 306 14.38 -9.11 11.13
C ASN A 306 13.37 -8.08 11.67
N ASP A 307 12.22 -7.90 11.02
CA ASP A 307 11.19 -7.00 11.51
C ASP A 307 10.51 -7.49 12.80
N LEU A 308 10.23 -8.79 12.93
CA LEU A 308 9.75 -9.40 14.18
C LEU A 308 10.79 -9.30 15.32
N TYR A 309 12.07 -9.44 15.00
CA TYR A 309 13.15 -9.24 15.97
C TYR A 309 13.22 -7.77 16.45
N ASN A 310 13.06 -6.80 15.54
CA ASN A 310 13.04 -5.37 15.87
C ASN A 310 11.83 -5.02 16.79
N VAL A 311 10.65 -5.57 16.54
CA VAL A 311 9.49 -5.46 17.45
C VAL A 311 9.85 -5.97 18.84
N THR A 312 10.40 -7.18 18.92
CA THR A 312 10.76 -7.84 20.19
C THR A 312 11.82 -7.04 20.99
N LEU A 313 12.76 -6.39 20.31
CA LEU A 313 13.71 -5.47 20.96
C LEU A 313 13.03 -4.20 21.49
N HIS A 314 12.13 -3.61 20.71
CA HIS A 314 11.42 -2.38 21.07
C HIS A 314 10.54 -2.58 22.32
N GLU A 315 9.82 -3.69 22.42
CA GLU A 315 9.04 -4.05 23.62
C GLU A 315 9.93 -4.19 24.87
N ARG A 316 11.05 -4.91 24.77
CA ARG A 316 12.01 -5.12 25.86
C ARG A 316 12.61 -3.81 26.36
N ASN A 317 12.96 -2.91 25.46
CA ASN A 317 13.55 -1.61 25.79
C ASN A 317 12.56 -0.66 26.49
N ILE A 318 11.26 -0.83 26.27
CA ILE A 318 10.20 -0.07 26.95
C ILE A 318 9.81 -0.69 28.31
N GLY A 319 10.26 -1.92 28.61
CA GLY A 319 10.10 -2.56 29.92
C GLY A 319 8.66 -2.94 30.28
N GLY A 320 7.75 -2.91 29.30
CA GLY A 320 6.33 -3.19 29.52
C GLY A 320 6.01 -4.68 29.42
N SER A 321 5.74 -5.34 30.56
CA SER A 321 4.99 -6.60 30.53
C SER A 321 3.59 -6.34 29.98
N SER A 322 3.20 -7.09 28.94
CA SER A 322 1.97 -6.88 28.18
C SER A 322 0.79 -7.75 28.61
N ASP A 323 0.87 -8.40 29.78
CA ASP A 323 -0.26 -9.05 30.48
C ASP A 323 -1.30 -8.03 30.97
N ARG A 324 -1.96 -7.34 30.04
CA ARG A 324 -3.03 -6.37 30.29
C ARG A 324 -4.38 -6.99 29.96
N HIS A 325 -5.00 -7.58 30.98
CA HIS A 325 -6.41 -8.01 30.94
C HIS A 325 -7.35 -6.80 30.86
N TYR A 326 -7.71 -6.39 29.64
CA TYR A 326 -8.73 -5.36 29.41
C TYR A 326 -10.15 -5.90 29.63
N GLN A 327 -10.94 -5.26 30.47
CA GLN A 327 -12.38 -5.54 30.59
C GLN A 327 -13.15 -4.79 29.48
N ILE A 328 -13.95 -5.54 28.70
CA ILE A 328 -14.75 -4.98 27.60
C ILE A 328 -16.11 -4.52 28.16
N CYS A 329 -16.39 -3.21 28.09
CA CYS A 329 -17.65 -2.64 28.56
C CYS A 329 -18.79 -2.87 27.53
N ASN A 330 -19.40 -4.05 27.56
CA ASN A 330 -20.52 -4.42 26.68
C ASN A 330 -21.83 -3.70 27.05
N LYS A 331 -21.90 -2.39 26.74
CA LYS A 331 -23.14 -1.59 26.81
C LYS A 331 -23.28 -0.66 25.60
N THR A 332 -23.87 -1.19 24.53
CA THR A 332 -24.44 -0.37 23.44
C THR A 332 -25.94 -0.64 23.34
N ASN A 333 -26.76 0.42 23.27
CA ASN A 333 -28.20 0.30 23.01
C ASN A 333 -28.43 0.03 21.52
N GLN A 334 -28.25 -1.22 21.11
CA GLN A 334 -28.25 -1.58 19.68
C GLN A 334 -29.66 -1.50 19.06
N LYS A 335 -29.81 -0.61 18.07
CA LYS A 335 -30.82 -0.80 17.00
C LYS A 335 -30.54 -2.15 16.33
N SER A 336 -31.57 -2.97 16.11
CA SER A 336 -31.36 -4.32 15.55
C SER A 336 -30.93 -4.26 14.08
N ILE A 337 -29.66 -4.58 13.85
CA ILE A 337 -29.04 -4.88 12.55
C ILE A 337 -28.94 -6.41 12.29
N ASN A 338 -29.24 -7.24 13.29
CA ASN A 338 -29.09 -8.71 13.28
C ASN A 338 -29.85 -9.43 12.15
N ASP A 339 -30.83 -8.76 11.54
CA ASP A 339 -31.63 -9.23 10.40
C ASP A 339 -30.95 -9.03 9.04
N ILE A 340 -29.91 -8.18 8.96
CA ILE A 340 -29.17 -7.86 7.72
C ILE A 340 -27.65 -8.08 7.81
N ALA A 341 -27.10 -8.14 9.02
CA ALA A 341 -25.67 -8.31 9.28
C ALA A 341 -25.43 -9.09 10.58
N ARG A 342 -24.25 -9.73 10.70
CA ARG A 342 -23.82 -10.51 11.87
C ARG A 342 -22.60 -9.86 12.52
N PRO A 343 -22.48 -9.85 13.86
CA PRO A 343 -21.35 -9.23 14.54
C PRO A 343 -20.09 -10.10 14.38
N ILE A 344 -18.97 -9.45 14.11
CA ILE A 344 -17.61 -10.02 14.17
C ILE A 344 -16.97 -9.72 15.54
N GLY A 345 -17.30 -8.57 16.13
CA GLY A 345 -16.82 -8.13 17.44
C GLY A 345 -16.55 -6.63 17.47
N ASN A 346 -16.52 -6.01 18.65
CA ASN A 346 -16.12 -4.60 18.85
C ASN A 346 -16.77 -3.57 17.90
N GLY A 347 -18.04 -3.74 17.55
CA GLY A 347 -18.75 -2.84 16.61
C GLY A 347 -18.51 -3.14 15.13
N VAL A 348 -17.71 -4.14 14.77
CA VAL A 348 -17.54 -4.67 13.41
C VAL A 348 -18.61 -5.72 13.12
N TRP A 349 -19.23 -5.64 11.94
CA TRP A 349 -20.28 -6.54 11.44
C TRP A 349 -20.04 -6.90 9.98
N ILE A 350 -20.61 -8.01 9.51
CA ILE A 350 -20.61 -8.40 8.09
C ILE A 350 -22.04 -8.62 7.60
N THR A 351 -22.38 -8.06 6.43
CA THR A 351 -23.72 -8.16 5.84
C THR A 351 -24.02 -9.55 5.28
N SER A 352 -25.30 -9.85 5.08
CA SER A 352 -25.71 -10.82 4.06
C SER A 352 -25.18 -10.45 2.66
N ASN A 353 -25.21 -11.41 1.74
CA ASN A 353 -24.88 -11.16 0.34
C ASN A 353 -26.07 -10.50 -0.39
N TYR A 354 -25.75 -9.56 -1.28
CA TYR A 354 -26.65 -8.92 -2.23
C TYR A 354 -26.28 -9.36 -3.65
N TYR A 355 -27.27 -9.70 -4.47
CA TYR A 355 -27.04 -10.45 -5.72
C TYR A 355 -27.51 -9.67 -6.94
N GLY A 356 -26.60 -9.47 -7.88
CA GLY A 356 -26.87 -8.84 -9.16
C GLY A 356 -26.76 -9.85 -10.30
N ILE A 357 -27.75 -9.89 -11.19
CA ILE A 357 -27.78 -10.81 -12.33
C ILE A 357 -27.99 -10.01 -13.61
N SER A 358 -27.31 -10.42 -14.68
CA SER A 358 -27.54 -10.01 -16.06
C SER A 358 -27.60 -11.23 -16.97
N ASN A 359 -28.52 -11.24 -17.92
CA ASN A 359 -28.68 -12.32 -18.89
C ASN A 359 -27.57 -12.34 -19.99
N ARG A 360 -26.64 -11.38 -19.97
CA ARG A 360 -25.49 -11.26 -20.90
C ARG A 360 -24.27 -10.63 -20.23
N LEU A 361 -23.08 -11.02 -20.70
CA LEU A 361 -21.77 -10.53 -20.27
C LEU A 361 -21.50 -9.03 -20.53
N ASP A 362 -22.05 -8.44 -21.59
CA ASP A 362 -21.84 -7.01 -21.94
C ASP A 362 -22.48 -6.02 -20.94
N LYS A 363 -23.12 -6.54 -19.89
CA LYS A 363 -23.84 -5.77 -18.88
C LYS A 363 -23.39 -6.08 -17.45
N ILE A 364 -22.09 -6.34 -17.25
CA ILE A 364 -21.45 -6.35 -15.91
C ILE A 364 -21.96 -5.17 -15.08
N ARG A 365 -22.01 -3.96 -15.67
CA ARG A 365 -22.55 -2.74 -15.04
C ARG A 365 -23.96 -2.92 -14.45
N VAL A 366 -24.89 -3.54 -15.17
CA VAL A 366 -26.28 -3.73 -14.72
C VAL A 366 -26.34 -4.75 -13.57
N ALA A 367 -25.51 -5.79 -13.61
CA ALA A 367 -25.39 -6.71 -12.49
C ALA A 367 -24.81 -6.00 -11.25
N THR A 368 -23.75 -5.20 -11.40
CA THR A 368 -23.18 -4.39 -10.31
C THR A 368 -24.20 -3.39 -9.75
N GLU A 369 -24.90 -2.65 -10.59
CA GLU A 369 -25.98 -1.71 -10.23
C GLU A 369 -27.10 -2.42 -9.45
N ASN A 370 -27.54 -3.61 -9.88
CA ASN A 370 -28.55 -4.41 -9.17
C ASN A 370 -28.09 -4.82 -7.76
N ALA A 371 -26.84 -5.25 -7.59
CA ALA A 371 -26.30 -5.64 -6.29
C ALA A 371 -26.10 -4.43 -5.35
N PHE A 372 -25.56 -3.32 -5.88
CA PHE A 372 -25.42 -2.06 -5.13
C PHE A 372 -26.78 -1.48 -4.75
N SER A 373 -27.78 -1.49 -5.64
CA SER A 373 -29.14 -1.03 -5.35
C SER A 373 -29.78 -1.81 -4.19
N GLN A 374 -29.66 -3.14 -4.19
CA GLN A 374 -30.13 -3.97 -3.07
C GLN A 374 -29.43 -3.64 -1.76
N MET A 375 -28.09 -3.56 -1.74
CA MET A 375 -27.33 -3.20 -0.54
C MET A 375 -27.70 -1.80 -0.04
N ARG A 376 -27.74 -0.82 -0.94
CA ARG A 376 -28.07 0.59 -0.69
C ARG A 376 -29.43 0.72 -0.01
N ASN A 377 -30.48 0.14 -0.60
CA ASN A 377 -31.83 0.15 -0.05
C ASN A 377 -31.89 -0.45 1.36
N VAL A 378 -31.16 -1.54 1.62
CA VAL A 378 -31.16 -2.22 2.92
C VAL A 378 -30.35 -1.46 3.97
N LEU A 379 -29.15 -0.97 3.66
CA LEU A 379 -28.33 -0.19 4.59
C LEU A 379 -28.93 1.19 4.89
N ASP A 380 -29.42 1.91 3.87
CA ASP A 380 -30.08 3.21 4.06
C ASP A 380 -31.34 3.07 4.93
N SER A 381 -32.09 1.95 4.84
CA SER A 381 -33.24 1.66 5.71
C SER A 381 -32.90 1.42 7.19
N LYS A 382 -31.63 1.16 7.49
CA LYS A 382 -31.06 1.07 8.85
C LYS A 382 -30.27 2.33 9.24
N GLU A 383 -30.37 3.38 8.41
CA GLU A 383 -29.66 4.66 8.50
C GLU A 383 -28.12 4.57 8.30
N ILE A 384 -27.59 3.40 7.98
CA ILE A 384 -26.15 3.10 7.84
C ILE A 384 -25.59 3.81 6.61
N LYS A 385 -24.46 4.50 6.75
CA LYS A 385 -23.82 5.26 5.66
C LYS A 385 -22.74 4.44 4.94
N PRO A 386 -22.47 4.67 3.64
CA PRO A 386 -21.40 3.99 2.90
C PRO A 386 -20.01 4.18 3.54
N HIS A 387 -19.78 5.32 4.21
CA HIS A 387 -18.58 5.60 5.01
C HIS A 387 -18.35 4.65 6.20
N GLN A 388 -19.33 3.82 6.55
CA GLN A 388 -19.20 2.78 7.57
C GLN A 388 -18.78 1.43 6.98
N ILE A 389 -18.81 1.25 5.65
CA ILE A 389 -18.33 0.03 4.98
C ILE A 389 -16.80 0.12 4.90
N VAL A 390 -16.09 -0.78 5.58
CA VAL A 390 -14.62 -0.77 5.69
C VAL A 390 -13.95 -1.78 4.76
N GLN A 391 -14.69 -2.83 4.38
CA GLN A 391 -14.26 -3.81 3.38
C GLN A 391 -15.46 -4.30 2.54
N PHE A 392 -15.26 -4.47 1.24
CA PHE A 392 -16.16 -5.23 0.37
C PHE A 392 -15.56 -6.59 0.03
N ILE A 393 -16.40 -7.63 0.03
CA ILE A 393 -16.08 -8.96 -0.49
C ILE A 393 -16.95 -9.18 -1.73
N VAL A 394 -16.30 -9.47 -2.86
CA VAL A 394 -16.94 -9.61 -4.16
C VAL A 394 -16.68 -11.01 -4.71
N VAL A 395 -17.75 -11.68 -5.15
CA VAL A 395 -17.64 -12.91 -5.94
C VAL A 395 -18.29 -12.68 -7.30
N LEU A 396 -17.53 -12.86 -8.38
CA LEU A 396 -18.04 -12.82 -9.75
C LEU A 396 -18.20 -14.26 -10.28
N SER A 397 -19.18 -14.45 -11.14
CA SER A 397 -19.49 -15.74 -11.80
C SER A 397 -18.55 -16.12 -12.95
N HIS A 398 -17.64 -15.22 -13.34
CA HIS A 398 -16.85 -15.29 -14.57
C HIS A 398 -15.38 -14.94 -14.31
N PRO A 399 -14.42 -15.52 -15.06
CA PRO A 399 -12.99 -15.26 -14.89
C PRO A 399 -12.62 -13.77 -14.92
N LEU A 400 -11.77 -13.38 -13.97
CA LEU A 400 -11.27 -12.03 -13.70
C LEU A 400 -10.13 -11.63 -14.66
N SER A 401 -10.34 -11.96 -15.93
CA SER A 401 -9.62 -11.40 -17.07
C SER A 401 -9.65 -9.86 -17.03
N SER A 402 -8.61 -9.23 -17.58
CA SER A 402 -8.40 -7.78 -17.49
C SER A 402 -9.62 -6.96 -17.91
N ASP A 403 -10.34 -7.37 -18.97
CA ASP A 403 -11.53 -6.66 -19.46
C ASP A 403 -12.73 -6.79 -18.52
N VAL A 404 -12.98 -7.99 -17.97
CA VAL A 404 -14.05 -8.24 -16.99
C VAL A 404 -13.77 -7.49 -15.69
N PHE A 405 -12.53 -7.56 -15.20
CA PHE A 405 -12.11 -6.91 -13.96
C PHE A 405 -12.09 -5.37 -14.09
N SER A 406 -11.64 -4.84 -15.22
CA SER A 406 -11.70 -3.40 -15.53
C SER A 406 -13.14 -2.89 -15.64
N SER A 407 -14.00 -3.61 -16.38
CA SER A 407 -15.43 -3.29 -16.51
C SER A 407 -16.15 -3.32 -15.17
N PHE A 408 -15.82 -4.29 -14.31
CA PHE A 408 -16.34 -4.34 -12.94
C PHE A 408 -15.82 -3.18 -12.09
N ASN A 409 -14.51 -2.86 -12.14
CA ASN A 409 -13.92 -1.74 -11.41
C ASN A 409 -14.61 -0.41 -11.76
N GLN A 410 -14.86 -0.16 -13.05
CA GLN A 410 -15.55 1.05 -13.52
C GLN A 410 -16.99 1.13 -12.96
N ALA A 411 -17.75 0.04 -13.00
CA ALA A 411 -19.11 -0.01 -12.47
C ALA A 411 -19.14 0.13 -10.93
N TYR A 412 -18.22 -0.53 -10.23
CA TYR A 412 -18.06 -0.49 -8.79
C TYR A 412 -17.80 0.93 -8.28
N THR A 413 -16.85 1.66 -8.88
CA THR A 413 -16.55 3.04 -8.49
C THR A 413 -17.69 3.99 -8.83
N TYR A 414 -18.36 3.81 -9.97
CA TYR A 414 -19.53 4.63 -10.31
C TYR A 414 -20.64 4.48 -9.27
N GLU A 415 -20.98 3.24 -8.88
CA GLU A 415 -22.05 2.98 -7.91
C GLU A 415 -21.70 3.44 -6.49
N LEU A 416 -20.45 3.24 -6.06
CA LEU A 416 -19.95 3.68 -4.77
C LEU A 416 -19.92 5.20 -4.66
N ASN A 417 -19.33 5.90 -5.64
CA ASN A 417 -19.31 7.37 -5.65
C ASN A 417 -20.73 7.93 -5.69
N SER A 418 -21.60 7.38 -6.56
CA SER A 418 -23.02 7.72 -6.58
C SER A 418 -23.78 7.33 -5.30
N TRP A 419 -23.17 6.69 -4.31
CA TRP A 419 -23.70 6.56 -2.95
C TRP A 419 -23.11 7.60 -2.00
N LEU A 420 -21.79 7.81 -2.03
CA LEU A 420 -21.08 8.83 -1.26
C LEU A 420 -21.67 10.23 -1.55
N ASP A 421 -21.82 10.60 -2.82
CA ASP A 421 -22.36 11.88 -3.31
C ASP A 421 -23.78 12.20 -2.79
N LYS A 422 -24.59 11.17 -2.54
CA LYS A 422 -25.99 11.30 -2.09
C LYS A 422 -26.08 11.54 -0.59
N VAL A 423 -25.04 11.23 0.18
CA VAL A 423 -25.02 11.36 1.64
C VAL A 423 -24.46 12.73 2.02
N LYS A 424 -25.35 13.72 2.09
CA LYS A 424 -25.05 15.00 2.73
C LYS A 424 -24.73 14.77 4.21
N ILE A 425 -23.57 15.24 4.65
CA ILE A 425 -23.22 15.31 6.06
C ILE A 425 -23.30 16.78 6.47
N ASP A 426 -24.45 17.16 7.02
CA ASP A 426 -24.73 18.53 7.45
C ASP A 426 -24.05 18.82 8.80
N HIS A 427 -23.03 19.68 8.81
CA HIS A 427 -22.40 20.17 10.03
C HIS A 427 -21.77 21.56 9.81
N PRO A 428 -21.94 22.54 10.72
CA PRO A 428 -21.49 23.92 10.47
C PRO A 428 -19.97 24.09 10.33
N ASN A 429 -19.19 23.12 10.82
CA ASN A 429 -17.73 23.09 10.63
C ASN A 429 -17.26 22.15 9.50
N LEU A 430 -18.17 21.50 8.76
CA LEU A 430 -17.82 20.77 7.53
C LEU A 430 -18.12 21.64 6.30
N MET A 431 -17.05 22.07 5.61
CA MET A 431 -17.17 22.46 4.21
C MET A 431 -17.57 21.21 3.40
N THR A 432 -18.75 21.26 2.78
CA THR A 432 -19.53 20.12 2.24
C THR A 432 -18.90 19.43 1.02
N GLY A 433 -17.80 18.72 1.24
CA GLY A 433 -17.10 17.88 0.26
C GLY A 433 -15.98 17.10 0.95
N TYR A 434 -16.35 16.27 1.93
CA TYR A 434 -15.41 15.53 2.76
C TYR A 434 -15.30 14.05 2.33
N MET A 435 -15.89 13.70 1.18
CA MET A 435 -16.37 12.34 0.84
C MET A 435 -15.62 11.70 -0.34
N ASP A 436 -15.12 12.53 -1.24
CA ASP A 436 -14.79 12.21 -2.64
C ASP A 436 -13.58 11.26 -2.79
N SER A 437 -12.87 10.97 -1.69
CA SER A 437 -11.70 10.09 -1.63
C SER A 437 -11.84 8.91 -0.67
N TYR A 438 -13.02 8.66 -0.08
CA TYR A 438 -13.23 7.48 0.77
C TYR A 438 -13.49 6.23 -0.07
N MET A 439 -12.52 5.32 -0.08
CA MET A 439 -12.57 4.07 -0.83
C MET A 439 -12.31 2.87 0.09
N PRO A 440 -13.32 2.05 0.43
CA PRO A 440 -13.15 0.89 1.31
C PRO A 440 -12.10 -0.10 0.78
N THR A 441 -11.63 -1.02 1.62
CA THR A 441 -10.82 -2.15 1.14
C THR A 441 -11.68 -3.12 0.32
N ARG A 442 -11.06 -3.94 -0.53
CA ARG A 442 -11.80 -4.87 -1.40
C ARG A 442 -11.03 -6.16 -1.68
N VAL A 443 -11.77 -7.24 -1.78
CA VAL A 443 -11.34 -8.57 -2.24
C VAL A 443 -12.30 -9.01 -3.34
N CYS A 444 -11.79 -9.63 -4.41
CA CYS A 444 -12.60 -9.95 -5.57
C CYS A 444 -12.15 -11.26 -6.23
N ILE A 445 -12.96 -12.30 -6.06
CA ILE A 445 -12.67 -13.66 -6.55
C ILE A 445 -13.69 -14.10 -7.61
N CYS A 446 -13.34 -15.10 -8.42
CA CYS A 446 -14.28 -15.79 -9.31
C CYS A 446 -14.65 -17.17 -8.76
N MET A 447 -15.94 -17.49 -8.81
CA MET A 447 -16.51 -18.82 -8.57
C MET A 447 -17.49 -19.13 -9.70
N ASN A 448 -17.42 -20.33 -10.29
CA ASN A 448 -18.40 -20.78 -11.29
C ASN A 448 -19.85 -20.68 -10.77
N SER A 449 -20.76 -20.34 -11.68
CA SER A 449 -22.20 -20.29 -11.40
C SER A 449 -22.78 -21.63 -10.92
N PRO A 450 -23.91 -21.62 -10.18
CA PRO A 450 -24.67 -22.82 -9.87
C PRO A 450 -25.05 -23.69 -11.08
N PRO A 451 -25.25 -25.01 -10.88
CA PRO A 451 -26.12 -25.80 -11.73
C PRO A 451 -27.53 -25.19 -11.80
N ASN A 452 -28.22 -25.34 -12.94
CA ASN A 452 -29.42 -24.58 -13.35
C ASN A 452 -30.68 -24.69 -12.46
N ASP A 453 -30.64 -25.43 -11.34
CA ASP A 453 -31.82 -25.83 -10.56
C ASP A 453 -32.30 -24.78 -9.54
N VAL A 454 -31.55 -23.67 -9.36
CA VAL A 454 -31.92 -22.57 -8.44
C VAL A 454 -32.36 -21.31 -9.20
N ILE A 455 -31.84 -21.07 -10.40
CA ILE A 455 -32.18 -19.94 -11.26
C ILE A 455 -32.12 -20.40 -12.72
N HIS A 456 -33.15 -20.11 -13.51
CA HIS A 456 -33.12 -20.29 -14.97
C HIS A 456 -32.23 -19.24 -15.64
N CYS A 457 -30.91 -19.38 -15.47
CA CYS A 457 -29.89 -18.61 -16.16
C CYS A 457 -29.28 -19.43 -17.30
N SER A 458 -29.00 -18.77 -18.42
CA SER A 458 -28.12 -19.31 -19.46
C SER A 458 -26.66 -19.30 -18.99
N GLU A 459 -25.79 -20.08 -19.62
CA GLU A 459 -24.34 -20.05 -19.36
C GLU A 459 -23.72 -18.65 -19.64
N GLU A 460 -24.40 -17.81 -20.45
CA GLU A 460 -24.04 -16.41 -20.73
C GLU A 460 -24.38 -15.42 -19.58
N ALA A 461 -25.00 -15.88 -18.49
CA ALA A 461 -25.56 -15.00 -17.46
C ALA A 461 -24.51 -14.56 -16.42
N PHE A 462 -24.11 -13.29 -16.49
CA PHE A 462 -23.19 -12.70 -15.53
C PHE A 462 -23.90 -12.38 -14.20
N THR A 463 -23.53 -13.12 -13.15
CA THR A 463 -23.90 -12.89 -11.76
C THR A 463 -22.74 -12.28 -10.95
N ILE A 464 -23.08 -11.36 -10.04
CA ILE A 464 -22.23 -10.82 -8.97
C ILE A 464 -22.89 -11.08 -7.61
N SER A 465 -22.08 -11.45 -6.62
CA SER A 465 -22.43 -11.43 -5.21
C SER A 465 -21.57 -10.40 -4.50
N LEU A 466 -22.22 -9.48 -3.78
CA LEU A 466 -21.58 -8.38 -3.05
C LEU A 466 -21.93 -8.49 -1.56
N SER A 467 -20.94 -8.49 -0.69
CA SER A 467 -21.13 -8.31 0.76
C SER A 467 -20.12 -7.31 1.33
N ALA A 468 -20.42 -6.78 2.51
CA ALA A 468 -19.66 -5.71 3.15
C ALA A 468 -19.34 -6.07 4.60
N ILE A 469 -18.11 -5.81 5.03
CA ILE A 469 -17.78 -5.60 6.44
C ILE A 469 -17.99 -4.12 6.73
N LEU A 470 -18.75 -3.83 7.78
CA LEU A 470 -19.10 -2.48 8.20
C LEU A 470 -18.90 -2.28 9.71
N TYR A 471 -18.70 -1.03 10.11
CA TYR A 471 -18.67 -0.62 11.51
C TYR A 471 -20.00 0.00 11.92
N PHE A 472 -20.65 -0.58 12.92
CA PHE A 472 -21.95 -0.15 13.42
C PHE A 472 -21.94 -0.07 14.96
N GLY A 473 -22.06 1.17 15.43
CA GLY A 473 -22.13 1.59 16.81
C GLY A 473 -22.66 3.02 16.88
N ASP A 474 -22.70 3.60 18.08
CA ASP A 474 -23.08 5.01 18.26
C ASP A 474 -21.86 5.90 17.96
N ILE A 475 -21.80 6.49 16.76
CA ILE A 475 -20.67 7.28 16.26
C ILE A 475 -21.12 8.56 15.56
N ASN A 476 -20.45 9.67 15.86
CA ASN A 476 -20.46 10.84 14.99
C ASN A 476 -19.73 10.49 13.70
N ILE A 477 -20.44 10.48 12.57
CA ILE A 477 -19.90 10.08 11.26
C ILE A 477 -18.70 10.95 10.82
N CYS A 478 -18.61 12.19 11.29
CA CYS A 478 -17.49 13.09 10.99
C CYS A 478 -16.22 12.69 11.76
N GLU A 479 -16.36 12.43 13.05
CA GLU A 479 -15.27 11.97 13.92
C GLU A 479 -14.78 10.58 13.50
N TRP A 480 -15.71 9.70 13.16
CA TRP A 480 -15.44 8.39 12.55
C TRP A 480 -14.52 8.52 11.34
N ILE A 481 -14.92 9.27 10.29
CA ILE A 481 -14.12 9.43 9.06
C ILE A 481 -12.75 10.06 9.36
N ASN A 482 -12.68 11.03 10.28
CA ASN A 482 -11.42 11.65 10.70
C ASN A 482 -10.49 10.73 11.49
N SER A 483 -11.03 9.64 12.05
CA SER A 483 -10.30 8.65 12.85
C SER A 483 -9.85 7.42 12.06
N LEU A 484 -10.25 7.30 10.79
CA LEU A 484 -9.80 6.24 9.89
C LEU A 484 -8.42 6.56 9.31
N HIS A 485 -7.48 5.61 9.45
CA HIS A 485 -6.19 5.66 8.76
C HIS A 485 -6.24 4.70 7.56
N GLY A 486 -6.24 5.24 6.34
CA GLY A 486 -6.25 4.46 5.10
C GLY A 486 -4.93 4.58 4.34
N LEU A 487 -4.46 3.46 3.79
CA LEU A 487 -3.37 3.40 2.83
C LEU A 487 -3.94 3.16 1.43
N TYR A 488 -3.57 4.01 0.48
CA TYR A 488 -3.89 3.89 -0.94
C TYR A 488 -2.62 4.12 -1.77
N VAL A 489 -2.33 3.25 -2.73
CA VAL A 489 -1.10 3.30 -3.54
C VAL A 489 -1.42 3.04 -5.00
N GLN A 490 -1.19 4.04 -5.85
CA GLN A 490 -1.36 3.96 -7.31
C GLN A 490 -0.03 4.11 -8.08
N SER A 491 1.02 4.57 -7.41
CA SER A 491 2.38 4.66 -7.97
C SER A 491 3.06 3.31 -8.11
N ILE A 492 3.81 3.14 -9.21
CA ILE A 492 4.75 2.02 -9.40
C ILE A 492 5.99 2.31 -8.54
N SER A 493 6.45 1.31 -7.77
CA SER A 493 7.53 1.44 -6.79
C SER A 493 8.35 0.15 -6.62
N HIS A 494 9.45 0.19 -5.87
CA HIS A 494 10.19 -1.01 -5.43
C HIS A 494 9.64 -1.66 -4.15
N TRP A 495 8.62 -1.08 -3.53
CA TRP A 495 8.12 -1.47 -2.22
C TRP A 495 6.99 -2.49 -2.33
N ALA A 496 5.87 -2.10 -2.92
CA ALA A 496 4.70 -2.94 -3.12
C ALA A 496 4.08 -2.62 -4.50
N PRO A 497 3.34 -3.56 -5.12
CA PRO A 497 2.60 -3.25 -6.33
C PRO A 497 1.58 -2.15 -6.06
N ALA A 498 1.31 -1.34 -7.08
CA ALA A 498 0.19 -0.42 -7.06
C ALA A 498 -1.12 -1.21 -6.94
N ASN A 499 -2.19 -0.57 -6.48
CA ASN A 499 -3.45 -1.26 -6.40
C ASN A 499 -3.99 -1.53 -7.80
N ILE A 500 -4.41 -2.77 -8.04
CA ILE A 500 -5.00 -3.20 -9.31
C ILE A 500 -6.43 -2.66 -9.52
N GLY A 501 -6.92 -1.84 -8.61
CA GLY A 501 -8.16 -1.11 -8.79
C GLY A 501 -8.39 0.04 -7.81
N PRO A 502 -9.56 0.70 -7.94
CA PRO A 502 -9.94 1.91 -7.22
C PRO A 502 -10.51 1.59 -5.83
N TYR A 503 -9.65 1.09 -4.94
CA TYR A 503 -9.94 0.78 -3.54
C TYR A 503 -8.69 1.03 -2.67
N SER A 504 -8.82 1.12 -1.34
CA SER A 504 -7.64 1.24 -0.46
C SER A 504 -6.85 -0.07 -0.39
N GLN A 505 -5.52 -0.03 -0.23
CA GLN A 505 -4.72 -1.21 0.13
C GLN A 505 -5.13 -1.72 1.51
N ALA A 506 -5.28 -0.81 2.48
CA ALA A 506 -5.66 -1.11 3.85
C ALA A 506 -6.45 0.04 4.49
N ILE A 507 -7.31 -0.27 5.47
CA ILE A 507 -8.00 0.71 6.33
C ILE A 507 -7.93 0.23 7.77
N ALA A 508 -7.38 1.06 8.65
CA ALA A 508 -7.40 0.91 10.09
C ALA A 508 -8.58 1.68 10.72
N VAL A 509 -9.30 0.98 11.61
CA VAL A 509 -10.52 1.37 12.30
C VAL A 509 -10.25 1.41 13.81
N PRO A 510 -10.43 2.53 14.52
CA PRO A 510 -10.17 2.61 15.95
C PRO A 510 -11.23 1.88 16.79
N ILE A 511 -10.81 1.30 17.91
CA ILE A 511 -11.67 0.53 18.81
C ILE A 511 -12.17 1.45 19.94
N SER A 512 -13.30 2.12 19.71
CA SER A 512 -13.79 3.25 20.51
C SER A 512 -14.45 2.89 21.86
N ASN A 513 -14.08 1.78 22.50
CA ASN A 513 -14.74 1.27 23.72
C ASN A 513 -13.79 0.78 24.84
N ILE A 514 -12.47 0.99 24.71
CA ILE A 514 -11.51 0.65 25.79
C ILE A 514 -11.39 1.84 26.74
N GLN A 515 -12.25 1.91 27.76
CA GLN A 515 -12.03 2.78 28.90
C GLN A 515 -10.92 2.18 29.78
N SER A 516 -9.76 2.84 29.82
CA SER A 516 -8.70 2.52 30.78
C SER A 516 -9.02 3.17 32.12
N ASP A 517 -9.60 2.40 33.04
CA ASP A 517 -9.76 2.85 34.43
C ASP A 517 -8.39 3.11 35.07
N ASN A 518 -8.10 4.39 35.26
CA ASN A 518 -6.94 5.02 35.89
C ASN A 518 -5.70 5.31 35.02
N CYS A 519 -5.13 6.48 35.35
CA CYS A 519 -3.75 6.94 35.17
C CYS A 519 -3.37 7.73 33.90
N SER A 520 -2.48 8.69 34.11
CA SER A 520 -2.07 9.74 33.17
C SER A 520 -0.86 9.35 32.33
N THR A 521 -1.02 8.30 31.52
CA THR A 521 -0.05 7.87 30.50
C THR A 521 -0.76 7.72 29.15
N SER A 522 -0.03 7.88 28.05
CA SER A 522 -0.60 7.95 26.69
C SER A 522 -1.39 6.68 26.34
N CYS A 523 -2.72 6.83 26.26
CA CYS A 523 -3.63 5.74 25.93
C CYS A 523 -3.45 5.35 24.46
N ALA A 524 -2.79 4.22 24.21
CA ALA A 524 -2.61 3.68 22.87
C ALA A 524 -3.98 3.37 22.24
N THR A 525 -4.33 4.08 21.17
CA THR A 525 -5.53 3.78 20.37
C THR A 525 -5.28 2.49 19.60
N HIS A 526 -6.04 1.44 19.91
CA HIS A 526 -5.94 0.16 19.22
C HIS A 526 -6.84 0.17 17.98
N TYR A 527 -6.40 -0.48 16.90
CA TYR A 527 -7.11 -0.50 15.62
C TYR A 527 -7.40 -1.94 15.16
N PHE A 528 -8.54 -2.12 14.48
CA PHE A 528 -8.73 -3.21 13.53
C PHE A 528 -8.29 -2.74 12.15
N THR A 529 -7.33 -3.40 11.52
CA THR A 529 -6.91 -3.08 10.14
C THR A 529 -7.41 -4.16 9.18
N PHE A 530 -8.17 -3.73 8.19
CA PHE A 530 -8.65 -4.55 7.08
C PHE A 530 -7.68 -4.37 5.90
N TYR A 531 -7.36 -5.47 5.22
CA TYR A 531 -6.45 -5.46 4.08
C TYR A 531 -7.16 -5.99 2.83
N SER A 532 -6.97 -5.29 1.72
CA SER A 532 -7.46 -5.69 0.40
C SER A 532 -6.71 -6.90 -0.15
N GLY A 533 -7.29 -7.54 -1.17
CA GLY A 533 -6.70 -8.67 -1.88
C GLY A 533 -5.29 -8.40 -2.39
N GLN A 534 -4.32 -9.20 -1.94
CA GLN A 534 -2.93 -9.14 -2.39
C GLN A 534 -2.58 -10.36 -3.25
N ILE A 535 -2.17 -10.11 -4.50
CA ILE A 535 -1.70 -11.11 -5.47
C ILE A 535 -0.20 -10.93 -5.73
N GLY A 536 0.49 -11.97 -6.21
CA GLY A 536 1.95 -12.02 -6.30
C GLY A 536 2.59 -11.27 -7.48
N LEU A 537 2.21 -10.01 -7.70
CA LEU A 537 2.76 -9.16 -8.77
C LEU A 537 4.22 -8.77 -8.52
N ILE A 538 4.94 -8.51 -9.60
CA ILE A 538 6.26 -7.87 -9.60
C ILE A 538 6.03 -6.35 -9.54
N PRO A 539 6.40 -5.64 -8.45
CA PRO A 539 6.02 -4.24 -8.24
C PRO A 539 6.41 -3.29 -9.38
N GLU A 540 7.58 -3.50 -9.98
CA GLU A 540 8.13 -2.64 -11.04
C GLU A 540 7.50 -2.88 -12.41
N LEU A 541 6.85 -4.04 -12.61
CA LEU A 541 6.29 -4.46 -13.91
C LEU A 541 4.76 -4.49 -13.92
N GLU A 542 4.11 -4.46 -12.76
CA GLU A 542 2.66 -4.64 -12.62
C GLU A 542 2.12 -5.96 -13.23
N ALA A 543 2.99 -6.96 -13.38
CA ALA A 543 2.70 -8.26 -14.00
C ALA A 543 2.99 -9.43 -13.05
N LEU A 544 2.33 -10.56 -13.27
CA LEU A 544 2.58 -11.81 -12.54
C LEU A 544 3.86 -12.50 -13.07
N PRO A 545 4.61 -13.25 -12.24
CA PRO A 545 5.79 -14.00 -12.66
C PRO A 545 5.57 -14.84 -13.93
N ALA A 546 4.43 -15.54 -14.03
CA ALA A 546 4.08 -16.38 -15.17
C ALA A 546 3.90 -15.60 -16.50
N GLU A 547 3.48 -14.33 -16.44
CA GLU A 547 3.28 -13.48 -17.63
C GLU A 547 4.60 -12.97 -18.24
N THR A 548 5.69 -12.98 -17.48
CA THR A 548 6.97 -12.37 -17.89
C THR A 548 7.76 -13.15 -18.93
N GLY A 549 7.47 -14.44 -19.13
CA GLY A 549 8.28 -15.34 -19.95
C GLY A 549 9.70 -15.62 -19.40
N HIS A 550 10.05 -15.13 -18.20
CA HIS A 550 11.39 -15.30 -17.61
C HIS A 550 11.59 -16.69 -16.97
N PHE A 551 10.50 -17.33 -16.53
CA PHE A 551 10.54 -18.58 -15.79
C PHE A 551 10.51 -19.80 -16.72
N SER A 552 11.37 -20.78 -16.45
CA SER A 552 11.56 -21.96 -17.30
C SER A 552 10.35 -22.89 -17.32
N ASN A 553 9.56 -22.87 -16.25
CA ASN A 553 8.38 -23.70 -16.04
C ASN A 553 7.40 -22.99 -15.10
N HIS A 554 6.17 -23.50 -15.03
CA HIS A 554 5.08 -22.90 -14.24
C HIS A 554 5.31 -22.98 -12.72
N PHE A 555 5.99 -24.00 -12.20
CA PHE A 555 6.21 -24.16 -10.75
C PHE A 555 7.19 -23.12 -10.20
N ASP A 556 8.25 -22.77 -10.93
CA ASP A 556 9.17 -21.67 -10.54
C ASP A 556 8.41 -20.33 -10.43
N ALA A 557 7.51 -20.08 -11.39
CA ALA A 557 6.68 -18.87 -11.43
C ALA A 557 5.65 -18.84 -10.29
N LEU A 558 4.96 -19.96 -10.03
CA LEU A 558 4.02 -20.13 -8.92
C LEU A 558 4.71 -19.97 -7.56
N GLN A 559 5.93 -20.49 -7.40
CA GLN A 559 6.73 -20.28 -6.19
C GLN A 559 7.06 -18.79 -6.02
N ALA A 560 7.52 -18.11 -7.08
CA ALA A 560 7.79 -16.67 -7.03
C ALA A 560 6.54 -15.85 -6.68
N GLU A 561 5.38 -16.19 -7.26
CA GLU A 561 4.10 -15.53 -6.98
C GLU A 561 3.64 -15.74 -5.53
N SER A 562 3.76 -16.97 -5.02
CA SER A 562 3.40 -17.33 -3.64
C SER A 562 4.25 -16.57 -2.61
N TRP A 563 5.55 -16.39 -2.87
CA TRP A 563 6.43 -15.59 -2.01
C TRP A 563 6.20 -14.08 -2.15
N LEU A 564 5.93 -13.57 -3.36
CA LEU A 564 5.61 -12.17 -3.60
C LEU A 564 4.32 -11.75 -2.89
N SER A 565 3.23 -12.50 -3.05
CA SER A 565 1.93 -12.17 -2.45
C SER A 565 2.03 -12.07 -0.92
N LEU A 566 2.75 -13.00 -0.29
CA LEU A 566 3.01 -13.00 1.15
C LEU A 566 3.88 -11.80 1.59
N ARG A 567 4.91 -11.44 0.81
CA ARG A 567 5.79 -10.30 1.06
C ARG A 567 5.04 -8.97 0.97
N HIS A 568 4.15 -8.82 -0.01
CA HIS A 568 3.32 -7.61 -0.17
C HIS A 568 2.39 -7.42 1.02
N CYS A 569 1.72 -8.48 1.47
CA CYS A 569 0.91 -8.43 2.67
C CYS A 569 1.72 -8.03 3.92
N HIS A 570 2.93 -8.57 4.09
CA HIS A 570 3.84 -8.20 5.19
C HIS A 570 4.21 -6.71 5.14
N ARG A 571 4.60 -6.21 3.96
CA ARG A 571 4.97 -4.80 3.76
C ARG A 571 3.82 -3.85 4.04
N VAL A 572 2.63 -4.16 3.55
CA VAL A 572 1.40 -3.38 3.82
C VAL A 572 1.05 -3.45 5.31
N MET A 573 1.17 -4.61 5.97
CA MET A 573 0.98 -4.72 7.42
C MET A 573 1.98 -3.85 8.20
N LYS A 574 3.27 -3.91 7.87
CA LYS A 574 4.35 -3.14 8.51
C LYS A 574 4.15 -1.63 8.44
N TYR A 575 3.65 -1.13 7.31
CA TYR A 575 3.30 0.29 7.15
C TYR A 575 2.10 0.68 8.02
N MET A 576 1.07 -0.17 8.10
CA MET A 576 -0.14 0.11 8.90
C MET A 576 0.08 -0.03 10.42
N SER A 577 0.92 -0.99 10.85
CA SER A 577 1.37 -1.17 12.23
C SER A 577 2.74 -1.86 12.25
N SER A 578 3.77 -1.11 12.65
CA SER A 578 5.14 -1.62 12.78
C SER A 578 5.41 -2.34 14.10
N THR A 579 4.49 -2.30 15.07
CA THR A 579 4.71 -2.79 16.44
C THR A 579 3.99 -4.09 16.79
N GLU A 580 3.03 -4.54 15.98
CA GLU A 580 2.20 -5.73 16.28
C GLU A 580 2.19 -6.77 15.15
N LEU A 581 3.26 -6.74 14.34
CA LEU A 581 3.46 -7.59 13.16
C LEU A 581 3.15 -9.06 13.45
N TRP A 582 2.22 -9.63 12.69
CA TRP A 582 1.76 -11.02 12.73
C TRP A 582 1.12 -11.52 14.04
N MET A 583 1.55 -11.03 15.21
CA MET A 583 1.04 -11.43 16.52
C MET A 583 -0.45 -11.10 16.66
N ASN A 584 -0.89 -9.96 16.12
CA ASN A 584 -2.30 -9.54 16.06
C ASN A 584 -2.98 -9.93 14.73
N LEU A 585 -2.60 -11.05 14.08
CA LEU A 585 -3.35 -11.62 12.95
C LEU A 585 -4.68 -12.23 13.44
N PHE A 586 -5.75 -11.45 13.29
CA PHE A 586 -7.11 -11.80 13.70
C PHE A 586 -7.74 -12.84 12.77
N LEU A 587 -7.63 -12.64 11.46
CA LEU A 587 -8.10 -13.56 10.43
C LEU A 587 -7.25 -13.40 9.17
N GLY A 588 -6.82 -14.51 8.58
CA GLY A 588 -6.34 -14.57 7.21
C GLY A 588 -7.22 -15.49 6.37
N ILE A 589 -7.41 -15.13 5.10
CA ILE A 589 -8.02 -15.98 4.09
C ILE A 589 -7.06 -16.05 2.91
N CYS A 590 -6.68 -17.27 2.52
CA CYS A 590 -5.94 -17.56 1.31
C CYS A 590 -6.91 -18.13 0.27
N TYR A 591 -7.00 -17.47 -0.88
CA TYR A 591 -7.68 -17.97 -2.07
C TYR A 591 -6.63 -18.47 -3.05
N ALA A 592 -6.85 -19.63 -3.66
CA ALA A 592 -5.97 -20.21 -4.67
C ALA A 592 -6.79 -20.87 -5.78
N THR A 593 -6.22 -21.01 -6.97
CA THR A 593 -6.91 -21.64 -8.13
C THR A 593 -7.02 -23.16 -8.04
N ASP A 594 -6.16 -23.81 -7.25
CA ASP A 594 -5.99 -25.25 -7.21
C ASP A 594 -5.27 -25.72 -5.94
N GLU A 595 -5.24 -27.04 -5.73
CA GLU A 595 -4.66 -27.66 -4.53
C GLU A 595 -3.13 -27.50 -4.45
N SER A 596 -2.42 -27.37 -5.58
CA SER A 596 -0.97 -27.16 -5.59
C SER A 596 -0.62 -25.72 -5.21
N SER A 597 -1.30 -24.73 -5.79
CA SER A 597 -1.15 -23.31 -5.45
C SER A 597 -1.47 -23.03 -3.98
N LEU A 598 -2.54 -23.65 -3.45
CA LEU A 598 -2.89 -23.61 -2.04
C LEU A 598 -1.77 -24.20 -1.15
N SER A 599 -1.19 -25.33 -1.56
CA SER A 599 -0.07 -25.98 -0.85
C SER A 599 1.19 -25.10 -0.86
N TYR A 600 1.56 -24.51 -1.99
CA TYR A 600 2.67 -23.55 -2.07
C TYR A 600 2.44 -22.34 -1.16
N ALA A 601 1.26 -21.70 -1.22
CA ALA A 601 0.92 -20.57 -0.34
C ALA A 601 1.02 -20.94 1.15
N ARG A 602 0.52 -22.12 1.55
CA ARG A 602 0.59 -22.62 2.93
C ARG A 602 2.02 -22.89 3.39
N ASN A 603 2.86 -23.45 2.53
CA ASN A 603 4.26 -23.68 2.83
C ASN A 603 5.03 -22.36 2.97
N CYS A 604 4.78 -21.37 2.11
CA CYS A 604 5.38 -20.04 2.22
C CYS A 604 5.00 -19.36 3.54
N PHE A 605 3.71 -19.30 3.86
CA PHE A 605 3.20 -18.71 5.11
C PHE A 605 3.78 -19.44 6.35
N HIS A 606 3.79 -20.77 6.35
CA HIS A 606 4.30 -21.53 7.49
C HIS A 606 5.79 -21.27 7.72
N GLN A 607 6.61 -21.28 6.66
CA GLN A 607 8.05 -21.03 6.76
C GLN A 607 8.37 -19.58 7.18
N ALA A 608 7.71 -18.59 6.59
CA ALA A 608 8.02 -17.19 6.81
C ALA A 608 7.42 -16.61 8.10
N VAL A 609 6.27 -17.14 8.55
CA VAL A 609 5.50 -16.58 9.67
C VAL A 609 5.54 -17.53 10.87
N CYS A 610 4.96 -18.73 10.74
CA CYS A 610 4.85 -19.63 11.91
C CYS A 610 6.21 -20.00 12.50
N LEU A 611 7.24 -20.27 11.69
CA LEU A 611 8.57 -20.58 12.23
C LEU A 611 9.25 -19.38 12.95
N GLN A 612 8.69 -18.17 12.83
CA GLN A 612 9.20 -16.96 13.51
C GLN A 612 8.34 -16.55 14.72
N THR A 613 7.07 -16.96 14.79
CA THR A 613 6.14 -16.61 15.87
C THR A 613 5.70 -17.80 16.76
N LEU A 614 6.09 -19.03 16.42
CA LEU A 614 5.89 -20.21 17.28
C LEU A 614 6.78 -20.11 18.53
N ASP A 615 6.17 -20.32 19.70
CA ASP A 615 6.94 -20.55 20.93
C ASP A 615 7.62 -21.93 20.85
N ILE A 616 8.86 -21.99 21.33
CA ILE A 616 9.81 -23.11 21.20
C ILE A 616 9.30 -24.36 21.95
N THR A 617 8.26 -24.21 22.77
CA THR A 617 7.64 -25.26 23.59
C THR A 617 6.58 -26.10 22.87
N ASP A 618 5.97 -25.65 21.76
CA ASP A 618 4.95 -26.44 21.02
C ASP A 618 5.57 -27.53 20.14
N THR A 619 5.88 -28.65 20.78
CA THR A 619 6.40 -29.87 20.16
C THR A 619 5.38 -30.63 19.29
N TYR A 620 4.14 -30.16 19.16
CA TYR A 620 3.07 -30.85 18.41
C TYR A 620 2.45 -30.02 17.28
N GLY A 621 2.86 -28.76 17.06
CA GLY A 621 2.45 -27.92 15.94
C GLY A 621 0.97 -27.48 15.95
N ASN A 622 0.27 -27.65 17.06
CA ASN A 622 -1.15 -27.30 17.20
C ASN A 622 -1.36 -25.79 17.44
N THR A 623 -0.30 -25.02 17.65
CA THR A 623 -0.39 -23.57 17.92
C THR A 623 -0.18 -22.65 16.72
N CYS A 624 0.37 -23.13 15.60
CA CYS A 624 0.72 -22.30 14.43
C CYS A 624 -0.49 -21.59 13.79
N HIS A 625 -0.31 -20.29 13.49
CA HIS A 625 -1.31 -19.43 12.82
C HIS A 625 -1.85 -19.99 11.51
N CYS A 626 -1.08 -20.78 10.75
CA CYS A 626 -1.57 -21.39 9.50
C CYS A 626 -2.68 -22.43 9.71
N ASN A 627 -2.88 -22.89 10.96
CA ASN A 627 -3.96 -23.78 11.39
C ASN A 627 -5.03 -23.04 12.22
N LYS A 628 -4.64 -22.01 13.00
CA LYS A 628 -5.53 -21.25 13.90
C LYS A 628 -6.21 -20.03 13.26
N CYS A 629 -5.45 -19.24 12.51
CA CYS A 629 -5.84 -17.90 12.05
C CYS A 629 -6.16 -17.85 10.55
N VAL A 630 -5.76 -18.86 9.77
CA VAL A 630 -5.89 -18.85 8.30
C VAL A 630 -6.91 -19.86 7.78
N VAL A 631 -7.81 -19.38 6.92
CA VAL A 631 -8.76 -20.15 6.13
C VAL A 631 -8.18 -20.37 4.72
N TRP A 632 -8.27 -21.60 4.19
CA TRP A 632 -7.61 -22.02 2.95
C TRP A 632 -8.61 -22.47 1.89
N LEU A 633 -8.68 -21.74 0.77
CA LEU A 633 -9.79 -21.82 -0.18
C LEU A 633 -9.31 -22.11 -1.61
N ILE A 634 -9.99 -23.02 -2.29
CA ILE A 634 -9.88 -23.20 -3.75
C ILE A 634 -11.03 -22.43 -4.40
N VAL A 635 -10.71 -21.59 -5.39
CA VAL A 635 -11.65 -20.78 -6.18
C VAL A 635 -11.43 -21.00 -7.68
N THR A 636 -12.35 -20.53 -8.52
CA THR A 636 -12.25 -20.74 -9.97
C THR A 636 -11.13 -19.92 -10.61
N ASN A 637 -11.01 -18.64 -10.23
CA ASN A 637 -10.02 -17.72 -10.81
C ASN A 637 -9.86 -16.46 -9.92
N LEU A 638 -8.72 -15.77 -10.06
CA LEU A 638 -8.31 -14.61 -9.26
C LEU A 638 -7.92 -13.43 -10.18
N PRO A 639 -7.85 -12.17 -9.67
CA PRO A 639 -7.53 -11.00 -10.47
C PRO A 639 -6.22 -11.16 -11.27
N LYS A 640 -6.20 -10.67 -12.52
CA LYS A 640 -5.09 -10.86 -13.48
C LYS A 640 -4.76 -12.35 -13.78
N ASN A 641 -5.62 -13.30 -13.40
CA ASN A 641 -5.33 -14.74 -13.40
C ASN A 641 -4.19 -15.16 -12.45
N ALA A 642 -4.11 -14.50 -11.28
CA ALA A 642 -3.25 -14.96 -10.20
C ALA A 642 -3.57 -16.41 -9.77
N SER A 643 -2.55 -17.09 -9.26
CA SER A 643 -2.64 -18.42 -8.66
C SER A 643 -2.99 -18.35 -7.17
N VAL A 644 -2.62 -17.25 -6.50
CA VAL A 644 -2.82 -17.01 -5.04
C VAL A 644 -3.22 -15.56 -4.75
N GLU A 645 -4.29 -15.36 -3.96
CA GLU A 645 -4.73 -14.07 -3.40
C GLU A 645 -4.90 -14.17 -1.88
N TRP A 646 -4.47 -13.14 -1.15
CA TRP A 646 -4.59 -13.05 0.31
C TRP A 646 -5.49 -11.90 0.77
N GLN A 647 -6.39 -12.19 1.71
CA GLN A 647 -7.22 -11.22 2.44
C GLN A 647 -6.98 -11.38 3.93
N TRP A 648 -6.45 -10.35 4.62
CA TRP A 648 -6.22 -10.40 6.06
C TRP A 648 -6.99 -9.32 6.81
N ILE A 649 -7.12 -9.55 8.13
CA ILE A 649 -7.58 -8.60 9.14
C ILE A 649 -6.60 -8.72 10.32
N THR A 650 -6.09 -7.60 10.82
CA THR A 650 -5.31 -7.54 12.07
C THR A 650 -6.04 -6.74 13.15
N GLY A 651 -5.81 -7.08 14.41
CA GLY A 651 -6.38 -6.39 15.57
C GLY A 651 -6.24 -7.20 16.87
N PRO A 652 -6.57 -6.61 18.04
CA PRO A 652 -6.29 -7.21 19.34
C PRO A 652 -7.04 -8.52 19.57
N SER A 653 -6.28 -9.57 19.88
CA SER A 653 -6.74 -10.97 20.00
C SER A 653 -7.76 -11.23 21.11
N THR A 654 -7.81 -10.38 22.15
CA THR A 654 -8.70 -10.50 23.32
C THR A 654 -10.19 -10.35 22.99
N ALA A 655 -10.55 -9.84 21.81
CA ALA A 655 -11.93 -9.55 21.43
C ALA A 655 -12.80 -10.79 21.14
N LEU A 656 -12.21 -11.93 20.74
CA LEU A 656 -12.97 -13.08 20.24
C LEU A 656 -13.53 -14.00 21.32
N ILE A 657 -12.73 -14.31 22.35
CA ILE A 657 -13.01 -15.42 23.29
C ILE A 657 -14.31 -15.19 24.07
N THR A 658 -14.64 -13.94 24.39
CA THR A 658 -15.88 -13.56 25.10
C THR A 658 -17.06 -13.27 24.17
N SER A 659 -16.82 -12.68 23.00
CA SER A 659 -17.90 -12.31 22.06
C SER A 659 -18.47 -13.51 21.30
N MET A 660 -17.63 -14.43 20.82
CA MET A 660 -18.08 -15.66 20.17
C MET A 660 -18.94 -16.51 21.11
N ASN A 661 -18.47 -16.77 22.33
CA ASN A 661 -19.18 -17.59 23.31
C ASN A 661 -20.50 -16.97 23.80
N THR A 662 -20.70 -15.65 23.69
CA THR A 662 -21.96 -15.00 24.05
C THR A 662 -22.94 -14.91 22.87
N ALA A 663 -22.46 -14.73 21.64
CA ALA A 663 -23.28 -14.79 20.43
C ALA A 663 -23.82 -16.19 20.09
N LEU A 664 -23.20 -17.25 20.64
CA LEU A 664 -23.56 -18.65 20.41
C LEU A 664 -24.62 -19.22 21.38
N ASN A 665 -25.10 -18.45 22.36
CA ASN A 665 -26.08 -18.93 23.35
C ASN A 665 -27.52 -18.52 23.01
N ASP A 666 -28.34 -19.52 22.66
CA ASP A 666 -29.81 -19.57 22.68
C ASP A 666 -30.66 -18.50 21.96
N LYS A 667 -31.44 -18.96 20.97
CA LYS A 667 -32.65 -18.36 20.35
C LYS A 667 -32.48 -17.40 19.16
N SER A 668 -31.32 -17.32 18.52
CA SER A 668 -31.21 -16.67 17.21
C SER A 668 -31.82 -17.55 16.09
N ILE A 669 -32.96 -17.13 15.53
CA ILE A 669 -33.56 -17.77 14.36
C ILE A 669 -32.70 -17.43 13.13
N ILE A 670 -32.21 -18.45 12.44
CA ILE A 670 -31.29 -18.29 11.29
C ILE A 670 -32.08 -17.79 10.06
N PRO A 671 -31.78 -16.59 9.51
CA PRO A 671 -32.27 -16.18 8.19
C PRO A 671 -31.61 -17.04 7.11
N THR A 672 -32.32 -17.36 6.03
CA THR A 672 -31.89 -18.33 5.02
C THR A 672 -30.64 -17.93 4.20
N ASN A 673 -30.13 -16.70 4.35
CA ASN A 673 -29.19 -16.09 3.41
C ASN A 673 -27.80 -15.79 4.04
N THR A 674 -26.89 -16.78 3.89
CA THR A 674 -25.41 -16.67 3.91
C THR A 674 -24.67 -16.50 5.26
N PHE A 675 -23.48 -17.15 5.41
CA PHE A 675 -22.33 -16.70 6.25
C PHE A 675 -20.94 -17.40 5.97
N MET A 676 -20.72 -18.13 4.85
CA MET A 676 -19.45 -18.78 4.38
C MET A 676 -18.90 -20.04 5.12
N LEU A 677 -18.98 -21.23 4.48
CA LEU A 677 -18.44 -22.54 4.92
C LEU A 677 -17.47 -23.10 3.87
N PHE A 678 -16.52 -23.92 4.30
CA PHE A 678 -15.69 -24.69 3.38
C PHE A 678 -15.59 -26.15 3.85
N TYR A 679 -16.03 -27.07 2.98
CA TYR A 679 -16.11 -28.51 3.22
C TYR A 679 -16.06 -29.28 1.90
N ARG A 680 -15.55 -30.52 1.93
CA ARG A 680 -15.40 -31.43 0.77
C ARG A 680 -15.54 -32.88 1.30
N HIS A 681 -16.17 -33.78 0.54
CA HIS A 681 -16.76 -35.07 1.00
C HIS A 681 -16.09 -36.31 0.38
N ASP A 682 -15.48 -37.19 1.18
CA ASP A 682 -14.79 -38.39 0.66
C ASP A 682 -15.66 -39.66 0.72
N ASP A 683 -15.80 -40.34 -0.43
CA ASP A 683 -16.88 -41.32 -0.68
C ASP A 683 -16.55 -42.74 -0.20
N ASN A 684 -15.28 -43.11 -0.07
CA ASN A 684 -14.86 -44.51 0.06
C ASN A 684 -14.97 -45.11 1.48
N ASN A 685 -15.62 -44.46 2.45
CA ASN A 685 -15.70 -44.98 3.82
C ASN A 685 -16.97 -44.60 4.61
N GLN A 686 -17.92 -45.55 4.73
CA GLN A 686 -19.13 -45.38 5.55
C GLN A 686 -18.85 -45.14 7.04
N LEU A 687 -17.66 -45.53 7.54
CA LEU A 687 -17.20 -45.28 8.90
C LEU A 687 -17.27 -43.78 9.30
N ASN A 688 -17.13 -42.88 8.31
CA ASN A 688 -17.03 -41.45 8.56
C ASN A 688 -18.34 -40.78 9.03
N LYS A 689 -19.53 -41.34 8.77
CA LYS A 689 -20.79 -40.71 9.25
C LYS A 689 -20.95 -40.81 10.77
N GLN A 690 -20.63 -41.94 11.38
CA GLN A 690 -20.63 -42.06 12.84
C GLN A 690 -19.52 -41.22 13.47
N ASN A 691 -18.30 -41.28 12.92
CA ASN A 691 -17.18 -40.47 13.39
C ASN A 691 -17.47 -38.96 13.33
N LEU A 692 -18.06 -38.45 12.24
CA LEU A 692 -18.47 -37.05 12.12
C LEU A 692 -19.52 -36.67 13.17
N SER A 693 -20.51 -37.53 13.43
CA SER A 693 -21.52 -37.28 14.47
C SER A 693 -20.94 -37.25 15.89
N VAL A 694 -19.86 -38.01 16.15
CA VAL A 694 -19.12 -37.99 17.43
C VAL A 694 -18.21 -36.76 17.51
N LEU A 695 -17.54 -36.40 16.42
CA LEU A 695 -16.68 -35.21 16.34
C LEU A 695 -17.48 -33.93 16.60
N LEU A 696 -18.62 -33.77 15.90
CA LEU A 696 -19.53 -32.62 16.06
C LEU A 696 -20.17 -32.56 17.46
N LYS A 697 -20.31 -33.69 18.16
CA LYS A 697 -20.82 -33.74 19.55
C LYS A 697 -19.86 -33.11 20.57
N HIS A 698 -18.60 -32.90 20.20
CA HIS A 698 -17.57 -32.29 21.06
C HIS A 698 -16.94 -31.02 20.45
N TYR A 699 -17.34 -30.63 19.25
CA TYR A 699 -16.85 -29.45 18.55
C TYR A 699 -17.52 -28.16 19.06
N ARG A 700 -16.73 -27.09 19.26
CA ARG A 700 -17.22 -25.74 19.65
C ARG A 700 -16.56 -24.60 18.84
N GLY A 701 -16.06 -24.91 17.64
CA GLY A 701 -15.52 -23.92 16.69
C GLY A 701 -16.60 -23.32 15.77
N PHE A 702 -16.16 -22.60 14.74
CA PHE A 702 -17.04 -21.90 13.80
C PHE A 702 -17.53 -22.78 12.64
N ILE A 703 -18.85 -22.74 12.36
CA ILE A 703 -19.51 -23.40 11.21
C ILE A 703 -20.60 -22.47 10.67
N LEU A 704 -20.44 -21.96 9.45
CA LEU A 704 -21.26 -20.88 8.87
C LEU A 704 -21.55 -21.21 7.38
N PRO A 705 -22.71 -20.99 6.72
CA PRO A 705 -22.96 -21.61 5.40
C PRO A 705 -22.41 -20.89 4.14
N VAL A 706 -21.68 -21.60 3.27
CA VAL A 706 -21.60 -21.32 1.82
C VAL A 706 -22.93 -21.73 1.20
N VAL A 707 -23.30 -21.07 0.10
CA VAL A 707 -24.60 -21.26 -0.54
C VAL A 707 -24.75 -22.70 -1.05
N LYS A 708 -25.95 -23.24 -0.84
CA LYS A 708 -26.32 -24.64 -1.04
C LYS A 708 -26.39 -25.01 -2.53
N PHE A 709 -25.25 -25.45 -3.08
CA PHE A 709 -25.18 -26.18 -4.34
C PHE A 709 -24.70 -27.62 -4.04
N ALA A 710 -25.40 -28.62 -4.56
CA ALA A 710 -25.25 -30.05 -4.24
C ALA A 710 -25.63 -30.88 -5.48
N ASP A 711 -25.18 -32.12 -5.70
CA ASP A 711 -24.46 -33.10 -4.84
C ASP A 711 -23.70 -34.09 -5.78
N PRO A 712 -22.87 -35.07 -5.33
CA PRO A 712 -22.36 -35.31 -3.97
C PRO A 712 -20.83 -35.58 -3.82
N SER A 713 -20.12 -35.97 -4.89
CA SER A 713 -19.04 -37.00 -4.83
C SER A 713 -17.60 -36.49 -5.02
N THR A 714 -16.99 -35.70 -4.11
CA THR A 714 -15.57 -35.22 -4.23
C THR A 714 -14.90 -34.81 -2.89
N THR A 715 -13.59 -35.10 -2.71
CA THR A 715 -12.96 -35.71 -1.48
C THR A 715 -12.11 -34.85 -0.49
N ALA A 716 -12.62 -34.51 0.72
CA ALA A 716 -11.93 -33.88 1.89
C ALA A 716 -11.14 -32.54 1.66
N VAL A 717 -10.73 -31.67 2.62
CA VAL A 717 -10.56 -31.57 4.09
C VAL A 717 -10.87 -30.06 4.43
N ILE A 718 -11.66 -29.58 5.41
CA ILE A 718 -11.71 -29.64 6.90
C ILE A 718 -10.62 -28.78 7.63
N ILE A 719 -11.03 -27.93 8.60
CA ILE A 719 -10.18 -27.09 9.49
C ILE A 719 -10.11 -27.70 10.90
N SER A 720 -8.96 -27.64 11.58
CA SER A 720 -8.75 -28.17 12.94
C SER A 720 -8.07 -27.15 13.87
N VAL A 721 -8.76 -26.77 14.94
CA VAL A 721 -8.18 -26.10 16.11
C VAL A 721 -8.54 -26.93 17.35
N GLN A 722 -7.55 -27.32 18.15
CA GLN A 722 -7.79 -28.11 19.36
C GLN A 722 -8.43 -27.26 20.47
N SER A 723 -9.41 -27.83 21.16
CA SER A 723 -9.76 -27.43 22.53
C SER A 723 -8.81 -28.09 23.51
N GLU A 724 -8.39 -27.37 24.54
CA GLU A 724 -7.57 -27.93 25.61
C GLU A 724 -8.27 -29.10 26.34
N LYS A 725 -7.47 -30.04 26.86
CA LYS A 725 -7.99 -31.10 27.72
C LYS A 725 -8.30 -30.52 29.10
N GLN A 726 -9.57 -30.43 29.46
CA GLN A 726 -9.92 -30.58 30.87
C GLN A 726 -9.72 -32.04 31.24
N SER A 727 -8.79 -32.29 32.18
CA SER A 727 -8.70 -33.55 32.90
C SER A 727 -9.94 -33.77 33.78
N GLN A 728 -10.17 -35.03 34.16
CA GLN A 728 -11.27 -35.46 35.03
C GLN A 728 -11.23 -34.82 36.42
#